data_AF-A0ABD1RGX9-F1
#
_entry.id   AF-A0ABD1RGX9-F1
#
_cell.length_a   1.000
_cell.length_b   1.000
_cell.length_c   1.000
_cell.angle_alpha   90.00
_cell.angle_beta   90.00
_cell.angle_gamma   90.00
#
_symmetry.space_group_name_H-M   'P 1'
#
loop_
_entity.id
_entity.type
_entity.pdbx_description
1 polymer ?
#
loop_
_entity_poly.entity_id
_entity_poly.type
_entity_poly.pdbx_seq_one_letter_code
_entity_poly.pdbx_strand_id
1 'polypeptide(L)'
;MGKCTYFISIIVSLLGIVEAVTYNVIHFGAKPDGKTDATLAFLAAWTSACSSSSGWGSTIYVPMGVYMIKAAEFRGPCNDRIDVRIDGTLVAAPPIEASGNSGYWILFIKVDRLSVIGGTLDAKGASFWECRNSGQNCPTGARSITFNWANDVLIDGLTSINSQQMHLVINSCNNVMVHNVKIIAPELSPNTDGIHVQSSTGVIITESEIQTGDDCISIGPGTTNLLMDNIQCGPGHGVSIGSLGRNFNEVGVQNVTLRNSIFSGSENGLRIKTWARPSNGFVRNIQYQNIVMNNVENPIIIDQNYCPNNLSCPAQSSGIKIEEVRYENIKGTSATQVGMIFDCSPSNPCSGITLQDVQLTYMNTTKALSFCNNIGDIVVNTTDKNFYPQIKQALRSLSSLISSNGLTNTLATDGANKYDFTVQNDGTEVTVKTKLVIAKIVNTIINEQPLSIFLLNKVLIPEKLFKLAPTLTPTPDPLAPFKKKHKSPPAPAVPSDSSTDSPDEDPADQTADNNGYKPKITEVDKAILSLKTQRRKLARYQQQLEAVIEAEKQAAKDLVREKKKDRALLALKKKKVQEDLLKQVDAWLINVEQQLADVELASKQKAVFESLKAGNNAVKAIQSEINLDDVQKLMEDTAEAKAYQDEINEILGEKLSAEDEEEILAEFENLETEMTLQDLPKVSSAAPAAEEQEEKLDLPDVPTKAPAIPEALADSAPRKVMEEPLPA
;
A
#
# COMPACT_ATOMS: atom_id res chain seq x y z
N MET A 1 17.21 57.27 55.39
CA MET A 1 16.75 56.15 56.24
C MET A 1 15.24 56.02 56.02
N GLY A 2 14.64 54.86 55.77
CA GLY A 2 15.15 53.50 55.55
C GLY A 2 13.98 52.51 55.48
N LYS A 3 14.20 51.27 55.01
CA LYS A 3 13.20 50.20 54.76
C LYS A 3 12.29 50.39 53.52
N CYS A 4 12.72 49.89 52.36
CA CYS A 4 11.81 49.31 51.35
C CYS A 4 12.59 48.41 50.35
N THR A 5 13.20 47.36 50.87
CA THR A 5 13.91 46.30 50.12
C THR A 5 13.74 44.96 50.85
N TYR A 6 13.95 43.84 50.16
CA TYR A 6 13.67 42.45 50.58
C TYR A 6 12.21 41.98 50.51
N PHE A 7 11.56 42.07 49.34
CA PHE A 7 10.42 41.18 49.02
C PHE A 7 10.26 40.80 47.53
N ILE A 8 11.30 40.97 46.70
CA ILE A 8 11.34 40.53 45.30
C ILE A 8 12.66 39.80 45.03
N SER A 9 12.73 38.52 45.41
CA SER A 9 13.88 37.64 45.06
C SER A 9 13.63 36.13 45.19
N ILE A 10 12.41 35.66 45.53
CA ILE A 10 12.13 34.23 45.78
C ILE A 10 10.79 33.78 45.14
N ILE A 11 10.57 34.12 43.86
CA ILE A 11 9.51 33.50 43.02
C ILE A 11 10.02 33.27 41.57
N VAL A 12 11.30 32.89 41.40
CA VAL A 12 11.89 32.54 40.09
C VAL A 12 12.85 31.34 40.26
N SER A 13 12.36 30.26 40.89
CA SER A 13 13.22 29.11 41.26
C SER A 13 12.49 27.77 41.33
N LEU A 14 11.24 27.69 40.85
CA LEU A 14 10.41 26.47 40.91
C LEU A 14 9.60 26.18 39.63
N LEU A 15 9.98 26.80 38.51
CA LEU A 15 9.76 26.19 37.19
C LEU A 15 10.99 25.32 36.89
N GLY A 16 10.97 24.09 37.41
CA GLY A 16 11.89 23.06 36.93
C GLY A 16 11.59 22.78 35.46
N ILE A 17 12.62 22.74 34.61
CA ILE A 17 12.46 22.27 33.24
C ILE A 17 12.22 20.76 33.33
N VAL A 18 10.96 20.35 33.17
CA VAL A 18 10.61 18.93 33.13
C VAL A 18 10.92 18.43 31.73
N GLU A 19 12.13 17.90 31.57
CA GLU A 19 12.58 17.32 30.30
C GLU A 19 11.82 16.02 29.98
N ALA A 20 11.62 15.74 28.68
CA ALA A 20 10.96 14.53 28.22
C ALA A 20 11.73 13.27 28.65
N VAL A 21 11.01 12.25 29.13
CA VAL A 21 11.65 11.06 29.72
C VAL A 21 12.42 10.30 28.64
N THR A 22 13.73 10.17 28.80
CA THR A 22 14.62 9.66 27.75
C THR A 22 15.03 8.21 28.00
N TYR A 23 14.65 7.33 27.08
CA TYR A 23 14.88 5.89 27.06
C TYR A 23 15.99 5.59 26.03
N ASN A 24 17.25 5.63 26.48
CA ASN A 24 18.40 5.28 25.64
C ASN A 24 18.48 3.76 25.45
N VAL A 25 18.46 3.28 24.20
CA VAL A 25 18.46 1.83 23.87
C VAL A 25 19.68 1.08 24.42
N ILE A 26 20.82 1.75 24.63
CA ILE A 26 22.02 1.13 25.24
C ILE A 26 21.73 0.72 26.69
N HIS A 27 20.92 1.48 27.43
CA HIS A 27 20.53 1.12 28.81
C HIS A 27 19.60 -0.10 28.85
N PHE A 28 18.98 -0.46 27.72
CA PHE A 28 18.21 -1.69 27.53
C PHE A 28 19.04 -2.84 26.91
N GLY A 29 20.36 -2.65 26.73
CA GLY A 29 21.29 -3.67 26.27
C GLY A 29 21.68 -3.61 24.78
N ALA A 30 21.19 -2.63 24.01
CA ALA A 30 21.56 -2.48 22.61
C ALA A 30 23.06 -2.19 22.44
N LYS A 31 23.74 -2.92 21.55
CA LYS A 31 25.17 -2.71 21.26
C LYS A 31 25.38 -2.06 19.89
N PRO A 32 26.22 -1.01 19.78
CA PRO A 32 26.50 -0.32 18.52
C PRO A 32 27.55 -1.04 17.64
N ASP A 33 27.54 -2.37 17.61
CA ASP A 33 28.58 -3.21 16.95
C ASP A 33 28.20 -3.74 15.55
N GLY A 34 26.97 -3.48 15.09
CA GLY A 34 26.42 -3.94 13.82
C GLY A 34 26.24 -5.46 13.70
N LYS A 35 26.27 -6.22 14.80
CA LYS A 35 26.30 -7.70 14.81
C LYS A 35 25.47 -8.33 15.92
N THR A 36 25.43 -7.73 17.11
CA THR A 36 24.57 -8.16 18.21
C THR A 36 23.14 -7.72 17.88
N ASP A 37 22.19 -8.64 18.01
CA ASP A 37 20.77 -8.37 17.86
C ASP A 37 20.28 -7.41 18.95
N ALA A 38 19.90 -6.20 18.56
CA ALA A 38 19.40 -5.15 19.45
C ALA A 38 17.87 -5.14 19.57
N THR A 39 17.15 -6.04 18.87
CA THR A 39 15.68 -5.96 18.72
C THR A 39 14.94 -5.94 20.07
N LEU A 40 15.33 -6.81 21.01
CA LEU A 40 14.73 -6.84 22.35
C LEU A 40 14.98 -5.56 23.16
N ALA A 41 16.16 -4.93 23.00
CA ALA A 41 16.48 -3.68 23.67
C ALA A 41 15.63 -2.50 23.14
N PHE A 42 15.37 -2.48 21.83
CA PHE A 42 14.47 -1.50 21.20
C PHE A 42 13.02 -1.72 21.65
N LEU A 43 12.53 -2.97 21.70
CA LEU A 43 11.18 -3.30 22.17
C LEU A 43 10.98 -2.98 23.67
N ALA A 44 11.99 -3.22 24.51
CA ALA A 44 11.95 -2.86 25.92
C ALA A 44 11.97 -1.34 26.14
N ALA A 45 12.77 -0.60 25.37
CA ALA A 45 12.75 0.87 25.35
C ALA A 45 11.38 1.41 24.90
N TRP A 46 10.79 0.82 23.84
CA TRP A 46 9.46 1.17 23.35
C TRP A 46 8.37 0.94 24.40
N THR A 47 8.34 -0.25 25.02
CA THR A 47 7.36 -0.60 26.04
C THR A 47 7.43 0.37 27.24
N SER A 48 8.65 0.75 27.63
CA SER A 48 8.90 1.72 28.71
C SER A 48 8.46 3.15 28.33
N ALA A 49 8.71 3.57 27.09
CA ALA A 49 8.33 4.89 26.58
C ALA A 49 6.82 5.03 26.33
N CYS A 50 6.17 3.99 25.80
CA CYS A 50 4.76 3.96 25.43
C CYS A 50 3.81 3.86 26.65
N SER A 51 4.26 3.17 27.71
CA SER A 51 3.53 3.09 28.98
C SER A 51 3.74 4.32 29.89
N SER A 52 4.76 5.14 29.64
CA SER A 52 5.04 6.39 30.38
C SER A 52 3.81 7.31 30.44
N SER A 53 3.49 7.79 31.64
CA SER A 53 2.42 8.77 31.89
C SER A 53 3.00 10.04 32.50
N SER A 54 4.04 10.58 31.85
CA SER A 54 4.72 11.82 32.26
C SER A 54 3.87 13.06 32.01
N GLY A 55 3.03 13.04 30.97
CA GLY A 55 2.28 14.21 30.47
C GLY A 55 3.11 15.17 29.61
N TRP A 56 4.41 14.90 29.41
CA TRP A 56 5.34 15.77 28.67
C TRP A 56 5.94 15.11 27.42
N GLY A 57 5.81 13.79 27.28
CA GLY A 57 6.36 13.01 26.17
C GLY A 57 7.54 12.13 26.58
N SER A 58 7.70 11.02 25.86
CA SER A 58 8.82 10.10 25.98
C SER A 58 9.74 10.24 24.76
N THR A 59 11.06 10.28 24.97
CA THR A 59 12.05 10.19 23.89
C THR A 59 12.71 8.81 23.93
N ILE A 60 12.63 8.03 22.85
CA ILE A 60 13.49 6.86 22.64
C ILE A 60 14.73 7.34 21.92
N TYR A 61 15.90 7.14 22.51
CA TYR A 61 17.16 7.65 21.96
C TYR A 61 18.05 6.50 21.48
N VAL A 62 18.48 6.58 20.22
CA VAL A 62 19.45 5.69 19.59
C VAL A 62 20.73 6.50 19.30
N PRO A 63 21.77 6.40 20.14
CA PRO A 63 23.03 7.12 19.94
C PRO A 63 23.75 6.75 18.64
N MET A 64 24.76 7.54 18.25
CA MET A 64 25.65 7.17 17.15
C MET A 64 26.25 5.76 17.34
N GLY A 65 26.18 4.95 16.28
CA GLY A 65 26.56 3.54 16.29
C GLY A 65 25.90 2.78 15.14
N VAL A 66 26.22 1.49 14.99
CA VAL A 66 25.49 0.60 14.06
C VAL A 66 24.78 -0.47 14.88
N TYR A 67 23.46 -0.57 14.76
CA TYR A 67 22.65 -1.52 15.53
C TYR A 67 21.97 -2.51 14.59
N MET A 68 22.27 -3.80 14.76
CA MET A 68 21.56 -4.83 14.00
C MET A 68 20.20 -5.09 14.64
N ILE A 69 19.13 -5.02 13.86
CA ILE A 69 17.77 -5.37 14.30
C ILE A 69 17.09 -6.28 13.28
N LYS A 70 16.30 -7.23 13.80
CA LYS A 70 15.37 -8.07 13.03
C LYS A 70 14.06 -7.31 12.80
N ALA A 71 13.00 -8.00 12.37
CA ALA A 71 11.67 -7.42 12.33
C ALA A 71 11.24 -6.93 13.72
N ALA A 72 10.76 -5.69 13.82
CA ALA A 72 10.37 -5.04 15.06
C ALA A 72 8.99 -4.38 14.92
N GLU A 73 8.06 -4.73 15.80
CA GLU A 73 6.73 -4.11 15.88
C GLU A 73 6.62 -3.20 17.10
N PHE A 74 6.43 -1.92 16.85
CA PHE A 74 6.25 -0.85 17.81
C PHE A 74 4.75 -0.50 17.90
N ARG A 75 4.05 -1.24 18.75
CA ARG A 75 2.59 -1.19 18.91
C ARG A 75 2.14 -0.19 19.97
N GLY A 76 1.06 0.55 19.68
CA GLY A 76 0.30 1.36 20.63
C GLY A 76 -1.10 0.76 20.93
N PRO A 77 -2.01 1.50 21.58
CA PRO A 77 -1.91 2.93 21.88
C PRO A 77 -0.87 3.24 22.97
N CYS A 78 -0.32 4.46 22.91
CA CYS A 78 0.63 4.97 23.90
C CYS A 78 0.03 6.13 24.70
N ASN A 79 0.39 6.20 25.98
CA ASN A 79 -0.15 7.17 26.92
C ASN A 79 0.29 8.60 26.55
N ASP A 80 1.60 8.80 26.39
CA ASP A 80 2.23 10.06 25.99
C ASP A 80 2.59 10.10 24.49
N ARG A 81 2.98 11.29 23.99
CA ARG A 81 3.70 11.46 22.71
C ARG A 81 5.03 10.69 22.76
N ILE A 82 5.46 10.09 21.64
CA ILE A 82 6.78 9.47 21.50
C ILE A 82 7.63 10.17 20.45
N ASP A 83 8.87 10.51 20.81
CA ASP A 83 9.94 10.92 19.89
C ASP A 83 10.98 9.80 19.77
N VAL A 84 11.07 9.14 18.63
CA VAL A 84 12.18 8.22 18.30
C VAL A 84 13.28 9.05 17.63
N ARG A 85 14.40 9.30 18.33
CA ARG A 85 15.54 10.07 17.83
C ARG A 85 16.72 9.14 17.55
N ILE A 86 17.19 9.17 16.31
CA ILE A 86 18.19 8.24 15.80
C ILE A 86 19.41 9.03 15.28
N ASP A 87 20.51 8.97 16.02
CA ASP A 87 21.80 9.51 15.59
C ASP A 87 22.65 8.44 14.87
N GLY A 88 22.27 7.16 15.00
CA GLY A 88 22.99 6.01 14.45
C GLY A 88 22.41 5.42 13.15
N THR A 89 22.96 4.27 12.78
CA THR A 89 22.48 3.44 11.67
C THR A 89 21.81 2.19 12.22
N LEU A 90 20.57 1.93 11.84
CA LEU A 90 19.92 0.63 12.00
C LEU A 90 20.24 -0.22 10.77
N VAL A 91 20.62 -1.48 10.96
CA VAL A 91 20.94 -2.41 9.88
C VAL A 91 20.14 -3.70 10.03
N ALA A 92 19.58 -4.20 8.93
CA ALA A 92 18.81 -5.43 8.96
C ALA A 92 19.71 -6.67 9.12
N ALA A 93 19.23 -7.65 9.89
CA ALA A 93 19.93 -8.93 10.06
C ALA A 93 19.93 -9.75 8.75
N PRO A 94 21.09 -10.29 8.31
CA PRO A 94 21.16 -11.18 7.16
C PRO A 94 21.05 -12.68 7.54
N PRO A 95 20.30 -13.50 6.78
CA PRO A 95 19.31 -13.09 5.79
C PRO A 95 18.06 -12.50 6.48
N ILE A 96 17.37 -11.58 5.79
CA ILE A 96 15.98 -11.27 6.14
C ILE A 96 15.10 -12.40 5.58
N GLU A 97 15.21 -13.57 6.21
CA GLU A 97 14.07 -14.46 6.31
C GLU A 97 13.01 -13.71 7.13
N ALA A 98 11.76 -13.74 6.67
CA ALA A 98 10.69 -12.98 7.30
C ALA A 98 10.32 -13.64 8.63
N SER A 99 11.01 -13.25 9.71
CA SER A 99 10.77 -13.68 11.08
C SER A 99 9.36 -13.23 11.50
N GLY A 100 8.40 -14.13 11.30
CA GLY A 100 7.00 -13.77 11.13
C GLY A 100 6.70 -13.29 9.70
N ASN A 101 5.67 -13.90 9.08
CA ASN A 101 5.30 -13.76 7.66
C ASN A 101 4.64 -12.39 7.31
N SER A 102 5.14 -11.30 7.90
CA SER A 102 4.46 -9.99 8.01
C SER A 102 4.72 -9.05 6.82
N GLY A 103 5.91 -9.12 6.22
CA GLY A 103 6.35 -8.22 5.14
C GLY A 103 6.90 -6.85 5.61
N TYR A 104 7.21 -6.69 6.89
CA TYR A 104 7.73 -5.44 7.48
C TYR A 104 9.06 -5.68 8.20
N TRP A 105 10.01 -4.74 8.09
CA TRP A 105 11.20 -4.70 8.95
C TRP A 105 10.94 -3.84 10.19
N ILE A 106 10.59 -2.56 10.03
CA ILE A 106 10.17 -1.69 11.13
C ILE A 106 8.70 -1.33 10.95
N LEU A 107 7.85 -1.66 11.93
CA LEU A 107 6.41 -1.41 11.90
C LEU A 107 5.97 -0.60 13.12
N PHE A 108 5.45 0.60 12.90
CA PHE A 108 4.68 1.36 13.90
C PHE A 108 3.19 1.15 13.67
N ILE A 109 2.46 0.66 14.68
CA ILE A 109 1.06 0.25 14.52
C ILE A 109 0.15 0.73 15.67
N LYS A 110 -0.98 1.36 15.31
CA LYS A 110 -1.96 1.93 16.27
C LYS A 110 -1.32 2.92 17.26
N VAL A 111 -0.47 3.83 16.75
CA VAL A 111 0.25 4.85 17.54
C VAL A 111 -0.24 6.25 17.16
N ASP A 112 -0.54 7.07 18.16
CA ASP A 112 -0.85 8.49 17.98
C ASP A 112 0.31 9.36 18.49
N ARG A 113 0.54 10.52 17.86
CA ARG A 113 1.55 11.53 18.27
C ARG A 113 2.96 10.93 18.31
N LEU A 114 3.42 10.46 17.15
CA LEU A 114 4.72 9.82 16.96
C LEU A 114 5.64 10.70 16.10
N SER A 115 6.86 10.96 16.57
CA SER A 115 7.93 11.54 15.74
C SER A 115 9.04 10.52 15.52
N VAL A 116 9.51 10.35 14.29
CA VAL A 116 10.74 9.60 13.96
C VAL A 116 11.72 10.58 13.33
N ILE A 117 12.85 10.82 13.99
CA ILE A 117 13.75 11.94 13.71
C ILE A 117 15.18 11.41 13.48
N GLY A 118 15.73 11.70 12.30
CA GLY A 118 17.08 11.37 11.90
C GLY A 118 17.32 9.89 11.58
N GLY A 119 18.60 9.53 11.47
CA GLY A 119 19.07 8.15 11.38
C GLY A 119 19.19 7.62 9.95
N THR A 120 19.90 6.49 9.83
CA THR A 120 19.99 5.72 8.59
C THR A 120 19.42 4.31 8.80
N LEU A 121 18.57 3.86 7.88
CA LEU A 121 18.05 2.49 7.83
C LEU A 121 18.69 1.76 6.64
N ASP A 122 19.51 0.73 6.87
CA ASP A 122 20.09 -0.10 5.80
C ASP A 122 19.48 -1.51 5.81
N ALA A 123 18.53 -1.73 4.91
CA ALA A 123 17.75 -2.96 4.82
C ALA A 123 18.39 -4.07 3.96
N LYS A 124 19.65 -3.88 3.50
CA LYS A 124 20.48 -4.93 2.86
C LYS A 124 19.82 -5.69 1.69
N GLY A 125 18.97 -5.03 0.91
CA GLY A 125 18.14 -5.64 -0.12
C GLY A 125 18.82 -6.33 -1.31
N ALA A 126 20.14 -6.20 -1.47
CA ALA A 126 20.90 -6.70 -2.62
C ALA A 126 20.59 -8.16 -3.00
N SER A 127 20.73 -9.10 -2.06
CA SER A 127 20.49 -10.53 -2.31
C SER A 127 19.03 -10.88 -2.60
N PHE A 128 18.08 -10.07 -2.10
CA PHE A 128 16.68 -10.20 -2.43
C PHE A 128 16.41 -9.78 -3.88
N TRP A 129 16.96 -8.66 -4.32
CA TRP A 129 16.84 -8.21 -5.72
C TRP A 129 17.51 -9.19 -6.69
N GLU A 130 18.70 -9.71 -6.36
CA GLU A 130 19.38 -10.77 -7.12
C GLU A 130 18.49 -12.00 -7.30
N CYS A 131 17.85 -12.48 -6.22
CA CYS A 131 16.87 -13.55 -6.32
C CYS A 131 15.70 -13.18 -7.23
N ARG A 132 15.06 -12.03 -7.01
CA ARG A 132 13.86 -11.59 -7.76
C ARG A 132 14.15 -11.47 -9.26
N ASN A 133 15.30 -10.91 -9.61
CA ASN A 133 15.75 -10.75 -10.99
C ASN A 133 16.17 -12.08 -11.65
N SER A 134 16.44 -13.14 -10.87
CA SER A 134 16.68 -14.50 -11.38
C SER A 134 15.40 -15.26 -11.76
N GLY A 135 14.21 -14.74 -11.41
CA GLY A 135 12.92 -15.37 -11.68
C GLY A 135 12.60 -16.61 -10.82
N GLN A 136 13.35 -16.84 -9.74
CA GLN A 136 13.17 -17.97 -8.82
C GLN A 136 12.07 -17.73 -7.78
N ASN A 137 11.73 -18.78 -7.03
CA ASN A 137 10.90 -18.67 -5.83
C ASN A 137 11.69 -17.97 -4.72
N CYS A 138 11.49 -16.66 -4.56
CA CYS A 138 12.13 -15.85 -3.54
C CYS A 138 11.26 -15.71 -2.28
N PRO A 139 11.84 -15.30 -1.14
CA PRO A 139 11.08 -14.84 0.02
C PRO A 139 10.09 -13.72 -0.35
N THR A 140 9.11 -13.46 0.52
CA THR A 140 8.19 -12.33 0.37
C THR A 140 8.93 -10.98 0.29
N GLY A 141 9.97 -10.82 1.12
CA GLY A 141 10.71 -9.56 1.30
C GLY A 141 10.02 -8.59 2.26
N ALA A 142 10.80 -7.69 2.84
CA ALA A 142 10.35 -6.72 3.84
C ALA A 142 10.36 -5.27 3.33
N ARG A 143 9.42 -4.47 3.84
CA ARG A 143 9.37 -3.00 3.68
C ARG A 143 10.15 -2.36 4.81
N SER A 144 11.00 -1.37 4.52
CA SER A 144 11.98 -0.89 5.52
C SER A 144 11.34 -0.24 6.74
N ILE A 145 10.41 0.70 6.53
CA ILE A 145 9.62 1.29 7.61
C ILE A 145 8.14 1.45 7.21
N THR A 146 7.22 1.10 8.09
CA THR A 146 5.77 1.18 7.87
C THR A 146 5.04 1.80 9.05
N PHE A 147 4.06 2.65 8.74
CA PHE A 147 3.12 3.25 9.68
C PHE A 147 1.71 2.77 9.32
N ASN A 148 1.04 2.14 10.29
CA ASN A 148 -0.25 1.45 10.10
C ASN A 148 -1.26 1.90 11.16
N TRP A 149 -2.39 2.49 10.74
CA TRP A 149 -3.42 3.04 11.65
C TRP A 149 -2.86 4.03 12.68
N ALA A 150 -1.96 4.92 12.24
CA ALA A 150 -1.31 5.93 13.08
C ALA A 150 -1.87 7.34 12.83
N ASN A 151 -1.89 8.18 13.86
CA ASN A 151 -2.38 9.57 13.79
C ASN A 151 -1.31 10.56 14.30
N ASP A 152 -1.28 11.78 13.74
CA ASP A 152 -0.35 12.84 14.13
C ASP A 152 1.13 12.39 14.08
N VAL A 153 1.58 11.96 12.91
CA VAL A 153 2.92 11.38 12.70
C VAL A 153 3.86 12.38 12.03
N LEU A 154 5.08 12.51 12.55
CA LEU A 154 6.19 13.24 11.93
C LEU A 154 7.32 12.27 11.58
N ILE A 155 7.86 12.38 10.38
CA ILE A 155 9.07 11.69 9.92
C ILE A 155 10.00 12.76 9.34
N ASP A 156 11.13 13.01 10.00
CA ASP A 156 12.03 14.13 9.69
C ASP A 156 13.49 13.67 9.60
N GLY A 157 14.19 14.03 8.52
CA GLY A 157 15.63 13.79 8.36
C GLY A 157 16.05 12.31 8.21
N LEU A 158 15.08 11.40 8.05
CA LEU A 158 15.33 9.96 7.94
C LEU A 158 16.00 9.61 6.60
N THR A 159 17.09 8.84 6.64
CA THR A 159 17.70 8.23 5.46
C THR A 159 17.36 6.74 5.40
N SER A 160 16.85 6.25 4.26
CA SER A 160 16.46 4.85 4.06
C SER A 160 17.14 4.29 2.81
N ILE A 161 17.97 3.25 2.98
CA ILE A 161 18.78 2.67 1.91
C ILE A 161 18.56 1.17 1.75
N ASN A 162 18.65 0.70 0.50
CA ASN A 162 18.61 -0.71 0.12
C ASN A 162 17.40 -1.50 0.66
N SER A 163 16.18 -0.97 0.53
CA SER A 163 14.97 -1.69 0.94
C SER A 163 14.70 -2.91 0.06
N GLN A 164 14.28 -4.04 0.64
CA GLN A 164 13.92 -5.22 -0.15
C GLN A 164 12.68 -4.94 -1.01
N GLN A 165 11.61 -4.46 -0.39
CA GLN A 165 10.44 -3.89 -1.06
C GLN A 165 10.43 -2.34 -0.88
N MET A 166 9.25 -1.73 -0.87
CA MET A 166 9.00 -0.30 -0.57
C MET A 166 9.79 0.20 0.66
N HIS A 167 10.36 1.40 0.57
CA HIS A 167 11.17 2.01 1.62
C HIS A 167 10.33 2.53 2.80
N LEU A 168 9.35 3.40 2.52
CA LEU A 168 8.53 4.07 3.54
C LEU A 168 7.05 3.91 3.19
N VAL A 169 6.25 3.38 4.10
CA VAL A 169 4.82 3.09 3.86
C VAL A 169 3.92 3.77 4.88
N ILE A 170 2.93 4.51 4.40
CA ILE A 170 1.90 5.20 5.18
C ILE A 170 0.55 4.62 4.79
N ASN A 171 -0.03 3.78 5.66
CA ASN A 171 -1.26 3.04 5.37
C ASN A 171 -2.30 3.21 6.49
N SER A 172 -3.54 3.54 6.10
CA SER A 172 -4.65 3.82 7.02
C SER A 172 -4.36 4.90 8.08
N CYS A 173 -3.50 5.89 7.77
CA CYS A 173 -3.04 6.92 8.69
C CYS A 173 -3.73 8.28 8.48
N ASN A 174 -3.66 9.17 9.47
CA ASN A 174 -4.23 10.52 9.43
C ASN A 174 -3.24 11.55 9.96
N ASN A 175 -3.14 12.70 9.29
CA ASN A 175 -2.22 13.81 9.65
C ASN A 175 -0.76 13.33 9.76
N VAL A 176 -0.12 13.10 8.61
CA VAL A 176 1.26 12.59 8.52
C VAL A 176 2.15 13.57 7.77
N MET A 177 3.22 14.04 8.41
CA MET A 177 4.24 14.88 7.80
C MET A 177 5.53 14.08 7.57
N VAL A 178 5.98 14.07 6.32
CA VAL A 178 7.30 13.58 5.89
C VAL A 178 8.11 14.78 5.43
N HIS A 179 9.28 14.99 6.03
CA HIS A 179 10.14 16.13 5.78
C HIS A 179 11.60 15.70 5.64
N ASN A 180 12.32 16.27 4.67
CA ASN A 180 13.78 16.11 4.56
C ASN A 180 14.23 14.62 4.53
N VAL A 181 13.45 13.75 3.91
CA VAL A 181 13.72 12.30 3.83
C VAL A 181 14.55 11.98 2.60
N LYS A 182 15.56 11.12 2.77
CA LYS A 182 16.40 10.62 1.68
C LYS A 182 16.21 9.12 1.48
N ILE A 183 15.89 8.71 0.25
CA ILE A 183 15.68 7.31 -0.13
C ILE A 183 16.65 6.95 -1.25
N ILE A 184 17.34 5.81 -1.09
CA ILE A 184 18.37 5.34 -2.04
C ILE A 184 18.28 3.82 -2.25
N ALA A 185 17.94 3.41 -3.46
CA ALA A 185 18.15 2.06 -3.99
C ALA A 185 18.57 2.13 -5.47
N PRO A 186 19.23 1.08 -6.03
CA PRO A 186 19.64 1.06 -7.42
C PRO A 186 18.46 1.11 -8.41
N GLU A 187 18.66 1.72 -9.57
CA GLU A 187 17.67 1.78 -10.67
C GLU A 187 17.10 0.41 -11.09
N LEU A 188 17.83 -0.69 -10.85
CA LEU A 188 17.43 -2.06 -11.19
C LEU A 188 16.94 -2.89 -10.00
N SER A 189 16.60 -2.27 -8.86
CA SER A 189 16.03 -2.98 -7.70
C SER A 189 14.49 -3.07 -7.79
N PRO A 190 13.90 -4.27 -7.99
CA PRO A 190 12.48 -4.39 -8.29
C PRO A 190 11.60 -4.11 -7.06
N ASN A 191 10.52 -3.35 -7.26
CA ASN A 191 9.47 -3.08 -6.25
C ASN A 191 9.97 -2.36 -4.99
N THR A 192 10.96 -1.48 -5.16
CA THR A 192 11.53 -0.63 -4.11
C THR A 192 10.89 0.76 -4.10
N ASP A 193 9.56 0.87 -4.11
CA ASP A 193 8.86 2.16 -4.11
C ASP A 193 9.38 3.07 -2.97
N GLY A 194 9.57 4.35 -3.23
CA GLY A 194 10.12 5.27 -2.25
C GLY A 194 9.16 5.52 -1.08
N ILE A 195 8.10 6.28 -1.34
CA ILE A 195 7.03 6.53 -0.37
C ILE A 195 5.71 5.98 -0.90
N HIS A 196 5.17 4.94 -0.26
CA HIS A 196 3.84 4.42 -0.56
C HIS A 196 2.80 5.05 0.37
N VAL A 197 1.71 5.60 -0.18
CA VAL A 197 0.58 6.15 0.58
C VAL A 197 -0.71 5.45 0.16
N GLN A 198 -1.44 4.87 1.11
CA GLN A 198 -2.71 4.19 0.85
C GLN A 198 -3.72 4.41 2.00
N SER A 199 -5.01 4.51 1.67
CA SER A 199 -6.12 4.63 2.64
C SER A 199 -5.95 5.71 3.72
N SER A 200 -5.13 6.73 3.44
CA SER A 200 -4.66 7.72 4.41
C SER A 200 -5.14 9.13 4.05
N THR A 201 -5.20 10.03 5.04
CA THR A 201 -5.63 11.42 4.81
C THR A 201 -4.78 12.46 5.51
N GLY A 202 -4.68 13.65 4.91
CA GLY A 202 -3.87 14.75 5.47
C GLY A 202 -2.37 14.42 5.48
N VAL A 203 -1.87 13.87 4.37
CA VAL A 203 -0.45 13.49 4.24
C VAL A 203 0.30 14.62 3.53
N ILE A 204 1.45 15.01 4.07
CA ILE A 204 2.31 16.08 3.57
C ILE A 204 3.71 15.52 3.39
N ILE A 205 4.28 15.58 2.18
CA ILE A 205 5.64 15.12 1.86
C ILE A 205 6.43 16.31 1.32
N THR A 206 7.58 16.62 1.91
CA THR A 206 8.34 17.86 1.63
C THR A 206 9.85 17.66 1.65
N GLU A 207 10.58 18.44 0.84
CA GLU A 207 12.05 18.54 0.85
C GLU A 207 12.78 17.18 0.69
N SER A 208 12.19 16.22 -0.03
CA SER A 208 12.67 14.83 -0.05
C SER A 208 13.41 14.47 -1.35
N GLU A 209 14.45 13.64 -1.24
CA GLU A 209 15.24 13.11 -2.36
C GLU A 209 15.05 11.59 -2.47
N ILE A 210 14.59 11.11 -3.63
CA ILE A 210 14.15 9.72 -3.83
C ILE A 210 14.77 9.15 -5.12
N GLN A 211 15.63 8.14 -4.95
CA GLN A 211 16.26 7.38 -6.02
C GLN A 211 15.94 5.88 -5.80
N THR A 212 15.27 5.24 -6.76
CA THR A 212 14.67 3.89 -6.59
C THR A 212 14.68 3.09 -7.91
N GLY A 213 14.41 1.78 -7.83
CA GLY A 213 14.07 0.92 -8.98
C GLY A 213 12.58 0.66 -9.17
N ASP A 214 11.71 1.42 -8.50
CA ASP A 214 10.27 1.48 -8.76
C ASP A 214 9.76 2.93 -8.55
N ASP A 215 8.44 3.15 -8.39
CA ASP A 215 7.84 4.48 -8.17
C ASP A 215 8.53 5.28 -7.03
N CYS A 216 8.87 6.55 -7.27
CA CYS A 216 9.37 7.46 -6.22
C CYS A 216 8.31 7.67 -5.13
N ILE A 217 7.07 7.92 -5.53
CA ILE A 217 5.91 8.00 -4.64
C ILE A 217 4.75 7.27 -5.32
N SER A 218 4.22 6.22 -4.69
CA SER A 218 3.07 5.45 -5.19
C SER A 218 1.84 5.65 -4.31
N ILE A 219 0.70 5.96 -4.93
CA ILE A 219 -0.51 6.45 -4.27
C ILE A 219 -1.64 5.44 -4.52
N GLY A 220 -1.94 4.63 -3.51
CA GLY A 220 -2.97 3.59 -3.54
C GLY A 220 -4.38 4.09 -3.21
N PRO A 221 -5.40 3.23 -3.39
CA PRO A 221 -6.81 3.52 -3.10
C PRO A 221 -7.09 4.14 -1.73
N GLY A 222 -8.13 4.97 -1.66
CA GLY A 222 -8.57 5.66 -0.44
C GLY A 222 -7.66 6.79 0.05
N THR A 223 -6.59 7.12 -0.67
CA THR A 223 -5.73 8.27 -0.32
C THR A 223 -6.44 9.58 -0.64
N THR A 224 -6.50 10.48 0.35
CA THR A 224 -7.19 11.77 0.21
C THR A 224 -6.38 12.91 0.82
N ASN A 225 -6.45 14.12 0.26
CA ASN A 225 -5.77 15.31 0.81
C ASN A 225 -4.25 15.08 1.00
N LEU A 226 -3.56 14.73 -0.10
CA LEU A 226 -2.12 14.50 -0.15
C LEU A 226 -1.43 15.71 -0.79
N LEU A 227 -0.48 16.33 -0.08
CA LEU A 227 0.41 17.37 -0.60
C LEU A 227 1.83 16.82 -0.72
N MET A 228 2.46 17.07 -1.87
CA MET A 228 3.87 16.82 -2.14
C MET A 228 4.50 18.12 -2.64
N ASP A 229 5.60 18.57 -2.04
CA ASP A 229 6.27 19.84 -2.36
C ASP A 229 7.78 19.65 -2.38
N ASN A 230 8.46 20.26 -3.35
CA ASN A 230 9.93 20.21 -3.51
C ASN A 230 10.51 18.79 -3.40
N ILE A 231 10.02 17.88 -4.25
CA ILE A 231 10.51 16.50 -4.35
C ILE A 231 11.55 16.40 -5.47
N GLN A 232 12.70 15.79 -5.17
CA GLN A 232 13.67 15.34 -6.18
C GLN A 232 13.47 13.85 -6.39
N CYS A 233 12.99 13.46 -7.58
CA CYS A 233 12.68 12.08 -7.94
C CYS A 233 13.52 11.63 -9.14
N GLY A 234 14.05 10.41 -9.08
CA GLY A 234 14.70 9.74 -10.20
C GLY A 234 16.17 9.38 -9.93
N PRO A 235 16.65 8.22 -10.41
CA PRO A 235 15.96 7.22 -11.23
C PRO A 235 14.81 6.50 -10.49
N GLY A 236 13.98 5.78 -11.24
CA GLY A 236 12.77 5.09 -10.77
C GLY A 236 11.59 5.30 -11.72
N HIS A 237 10.37 4.92 -11.30
CA HIS A 237 9.19 4.98 -12.16
C HIS A 237 8.33 6.25 -12.04
N GLY A 238 8.78 7.28 -11.31
CA GLY A 238 8.08 8.57 -11.18
C GLY A 238 7.11 8.66 -10.00
N VAL A 239 6.15 9.59 -10.06
CA VAL A 239 5.06 9.69 -9.07
C VAL A 239 3.78 9.13 -9.69
N SER A 240 3.21 8.10 -9.05
CA SER A 240 2.16 7.27 -9.63
C SER A 240 0.92 7.20 -8.76
N ILE A 241 -0.24 7.53 -9.32
CA ILE A 241 -1.55 7.17 -8.77
C ILE A 241 -1.93 5.77 -9.30
N GLY A 242 -2.10 4.80 -8.40
CA GLY A 242 -2.51 3.43 -8.71
C GLY A 242 -1.44 2.35 -8.60
N SER A 243 -1.68 1.13 -9.06
CA SER A 243 -2.78 0.73 -9.95
C SER A 243 -4.16 0.71 -9.28
N LEU A 244 -5.10 1.55 -9.75
CA LEU A 244 -6.52 1.45 -9.39
C LEU A 244 -7.26 0.45 -10.30
N GLY A 245 -8.48 0.08 -9.91
CA GLY A 245 -9.36 -0.84 -10.64
C GLY A 245 -9.01 -2.30 -10.43
N ARG A 246 -8.29 -2.66 -9.36
CA ARG A 246 -7.99 -4.06 -9.05
C ARG A 246 -9.25 -4.79 -8.60
N ASN A 247 -10.10 -4.09 -7.84
CA ASN A 247 -11.38 -4.56 -7.34
C ASN A 247 -12.57 -3.78 -7.94
N PHE A 248 -13.76 -4.38 -7.94
CA PHE A 248 -14.98 -3.68 -8.38
C PHE A 248 -15.38 -2.56 -7.41
N ASN A 249 -15.39 -2.87 -6.10
CA ASN A 249 -15.51 -1.88 -5.04
C ASN A 249 -14.11 -1.41 -4.67
N GLU A 250 -13.81 -0.13 -4.89
CA GLU A 250 -12.50 0.44 -4.60
C GLU A 250 -12.64 1.94 -4.25
N VAL A 251 -12.09 2.37 -3.12
CA VAL A 251 -12.19 3.78 -2.70
C VAL A 251 -11.27 4.63 -3.58
N GLY A 252 -11.81 5.67 -4.19
CA GLY A 252 -11.06 6.56 -5.08
C GLY A 252 -9.94 7.34 -4.39
N VAL A 253 -9.08 7.93 -5.22
CA VAL A 253 -8.03 8.88 -4.80
C VAL A 253 -8.47 10.30 -5.14
N GLN A 254 -8.33 11.24 -4.21
CA GLN A 254 -8.74 12.63 -4.47
C GLN A 254 -8.00 13.70 -3.68
N ASN A 255 -8.02 14.94 -4.19
CA ASN A 255 -7.35 16.09 -3.59
C ASN A 255 -5.85 15.83 -3.42
N VAL A 256 -5.17 15.51 -4.53
CA VAL A 256 -3.73 15.26 -4.55
C VAL A 256 -3.03 16.45 -5.23
N THR A 257 -2.03 17.03 -4.59
CA THR A 257 -1.21 18.10 -5.15
C THR A 257 0.26 17.69 -5.11
N LEU A 258 0.95 17.76 -6.25
CA LEU A 258 2.41 17.69 -6.34
C LEU A 258 2.91 18.99 -6.98
N ARG A 259 3.86 19.68 -6.33
CA ARG A 259 4.39 20.93 -6.86
C ARG A 259 5.89 21.15 -6.64
N ASN A 260 6.45 22.11 -7.39
CA ASN A 260 7.82 22.61 -7.27
C ASN A 260 8.91 21.51 -7.36
N SER A 261 8.64 20.41 -8.06
CA SER A 261 9.41 19.17 -8.00
C SER A 261 10.18 18.89 -9.29
N ILE A 262 11.26 18.10 -9.18
CA ILE A 262 12.17 17.78 -10.28
C ILE A 262 12.21 16.26 -10.49
N PHE A 263 12.00 15.82 -11.73
CA PHE A 263 12.13 14.44 -12.17
C PHE A 263 13.36 14.29 -13.06
N SER A 264 14.25 13.33 -12.78
CA SER A 264 15.50 13.14 -13.52
C SER A 264 15.79 11.67 -13.84
N GLY A 265 15.80 11.29 -15.11
CA GLY A 265 16.15 9.93 -15.54
C GLY A 265 15.17 8.84 -15.11
N SER A 266 13.88 9.17 -14.96
CA SER A 266 12.83 8.21 -14.57
C SER A 266 12.02 7.69 -15.77
N GLU A 267 11.46 6.47 -15.66
CA GLU A 267 10.56 5.88 -16.67
C GLU A 267 9.32 6.76 -16.89
N ASN A 268 8.80 7.39 -15.83
CA ASN A 268 7.70 8.33 -15.91
C ASN A 268 7.96 9.55 -15.06
N GLY A 269 7.24 10.64 -15.36
CA GLY A 269 7.12 11.78 -14.46
C GLY A 269 5.86 11.64 -13.62
N LEU A 270 4.74 12.01 -14.23
CA LEU A 270 3.42 12.09 -13.61
C LEU A 270 2.52 10.98 -14.19
N ARG A 271 2.28 9.92 -13.41
CA ARG A 271 1.58 8.72 -13.87
C ARG A 271 0.25 8.52 -13.15
N ILE A 272 -0.79 8.17 -13.91
CA ILE A 272 -2.05 7.60 -13.39
C ILE A 272 -2.26 6.26 -14.09
N LYS A 273 -2.24 5.16 -13.33
CA LYS A 273 -2.33 3.79 -13.84
C LYS A 273 -3.59 3.10 -13.31
N THR A 274 -4.43 2.56 -14.19
CA THR A 274 -5.65 1.82 -13.81
C THR A 274 -5.82 0.57 -14.68
N TRP A 275 -6.19 -0.56 -14.06
CA TRP A 275 -6.51 -1.79 -14.78
C TRP A 275 -7.74 -1.64 -15.67
N ALA A 276 -7.77 -2.28 -16.83
CA ALA A 276 -8.92 -2.36 -17.74
C ALA A 276 -10.07 -3.26 -17.21
N ARG A 277 -10.52 -3.03 -15.98
CA ARG A 277 -11.53 -3.82 -15.25
C ARG A 277 -12.72 -2.94 -14.83
N PRO A 278 -13.96 -3.48 -14.78
CA PRO A 278 -15.08 -2.81 -14.14
C PRO A 278 -14.78 -2.49 -12.67
N SER A 279 -15.05 -1.24 -12.28
CA SER A 279 -14.86 -0.70 -10.93
C SER A 279 -15.75 0.51 -10.72
N ASN A 280 -15.99 0.90 -9.46
CA ASN A 280 -16.67 2.12 -9.07
C ASN A 280 -15.72 3.21 -8.51
N GLY A 281 -14.42 2.91 -8.43
CA GLY A 281 -13.40 3.85 -7.99
C GLY A 281 -13.19 5.04 -8.94
N PHE A 282 -12.42 6.02 -8.49
CA PHE A 282 -12.17 7.26 -9.23
C PHE A 282 -10.83 7.89 -8.86
N VAL A 283 -10.38 8.81 -9.69
CA VAL A 283 -9.26 9.73 -9.44
C VAL A 283 -9.77 11.13 -9.74
N ARG A 284 -9.91 12.00 -8.73
CA ARG A 284 -10.50 13.36 -8.91
C ARG A 284 -9.69 14.46 -8.23
N ASN A 285 -9.67 15.66 -8.84
CA ASN A 285 -9.06 16.87 -8.29
C ASN A 285 -7.58 16.66 -7.96
N ILE A 286 -6.80 16.54 -9.04
CA ILE A 286 -5.35 16.28 -8.99
C ILE A 286 -4.63 17.48 -9.59
N GLN A 287 -3.67 18.08 -8.88
CA GLN A 287 -2.90 19.22 -9.35
C GLN A 287 -1.40 18.92 -9.39
N TYR A 288 -0.82 19.10 -10.57
CA TYR A 288 0.61 19.05 -10.83
C TYR A 288 1.09 20.45 -11.25
N GLN A 289 1.96 21.09 -10.47
CA GLN A 289 2.33 22.51 -10.68
C GLN A 289 3.84 22.77 -10.56
N ASN A 290 4.42 23.57 -11.45
CA ASN A 290 5.86 23.95 -11.41
C ASN A 290 6.79 22.73 -11.41
N ILE A 291 6.65 21.83 -12.40
CA ILE A 291 7.41 20.57 -12.46
C ILE A 291 8.50 20.65 -13.53
N VAL A 292 9.72 20.23 -13.19
CA VAL A 292 10.85 20.14 -14.12
C VAL A 292 11.11 18.68 -14.49
N MET A 293 11.28 18.40 -15.79
CA MET A 293 11.53 17.08 -16.36
C MET A 293 12.92 17.05 -17.01
N ASN A 294 13.80 16.15 -16.56
CA ASN A 294 15.16 15.98 -17.07
C ASN A 294 15.33 14.56 -17.61
N ASN A 295 15.25 14.38 -18.92
CA ASN A 295 15.43 13.09 -19.60
C ASN A 295 14.54 11.97 -19.02
N VAL A 296 13.24 12.28 -18.86
CA VAL A 296 12.22 11.36 -18.35
C VAL A 296 11.55 10.66 -19.54
N GLU A 297 11.37 9.32 -19.51
CA GLU A 297 10.86 8.60 -20.69
C GLU A 297 9.41 8.98 -21.02
N ASN A 298 8.52 8.93 -20.02
CA ASN A 298 7.09 9.27 -20.12
C ASN A 298 6.72 10.40 -19.12
N PRO A 299 7.08 11.68 -19.39
CA PRO A 299 6.88 12.79 -18.45
C PRO A 299 5.45 12.95 -17.93
N ILE A 300 4.43 12.71 -18.76
CA ILE A 300 3.01 12.72 -18.36
C ILE A 300 2.33 11.51 -18.99
N ILE A 301 1.72 10.66 -18.17
CA ILE A 301 1.01 9.46 -18.64
C ILE A 301 -0.27 9.20 -17.82
N ILE A 302 -1.38 9.02 -18.53
CA ILE A 302 -2.58 8.36 -18.03
C ILE A 302 -2.74 7.07 -18.83
N ASP A 303 -2.75 5.93 -18.15
CA ASP A 303 -2.92 4.60 -18.70
C ASP A 303 -4.10 3.90 -18.01
N GLN A 304 -5.21 3.74 -18.74
CA GLN A 304 -6.38 2.99 -18.29
C GLN A 304 -6.44 1.55 -18.80
N ASN A 305 -5.38 1.09 -19.44
CA ASN A 305 -5.20 -0.26 -19.97
C ASN A 305 -4.09 -1.04 -19.23
N TYR A 306 -3.67 -0.56 -18.06
CA TYR A 306 -2.50 -1.03 -17.30
C TYR A 306 -2.47 -2.56 -17.15
N CYS A 307 -1.46 -3.18 -17.77
CA CYS A 307 -1.18 -4.61 -17.70
C CYS A 307 0.33 -4.86 -17.51
N PRO A 308 0.83 -4.88 -16.27
CA PRO A 308 2.24 -5.17 -16.00
C PRO A 308 2.61 -6.56 -16.53
N ASN A 309 3.79 -6.66 -17.15
CA ASN A 309 4.34 -7.88 -17.76
C ASN A 309 3.51 -8.49 -18.92
N ASN A 310 2.46 -7.82 -19.40
CA ASN A 310 1.52 -8.36 -20.40
C ASN A 310 0.88 -9.72 -20.03
N LEU A 311 0.84 -10.06 -18.73
CA LEU A 311 0.32 -11.34 -18.24
C LEU A 311 -1.11 -11.18 -17.72
N SER A 312 -2.02 -12.04 -18.21
CA SER A 312 -3.43 -12.08 -17.82
C SER A 312 -4.16 -10.72 -17.93
N CYS A 313 -3.82 -9.94 -18.97
CA CYS A 313 -4.40 -8.63 -19.21
C CYS A 313 -5.94 -8.66 -19.28
N PRO A 314 -6.64 -7.79 -18.53
CA PRO A 314 -8.08 -7.63 -18.66
C PRO A 314 -8.46 -7.11 -20.06
N ALA A 315 -9.24 -7.88 -20.82
CA ALA A 315 -9.78 -7.47 -22.12
C ALA A 315 -11.13 -6.75 -21.99
N GLN A 316 -11.30 -5.93 -20.95
CA GLN A 316 -12.53 -5.16 -20.69
C GLN A 316 -12.19 -3.66 -20.76
N SER A 317 -12.99 -2.79 -20.14
CA SER A 317 -12.76 -1.34 -20.09
C SER A 317 -12.62 -0.92 -18.64
N SER A 318 -11.72 0.01 -18.33
CA SER A 318 -11.57 0.49 -16.94
C SER A 318 -12.85 1.19 -16.47
N GLY A 319 -13.32 0.79 -15.29
CA GLY A 319 -14.40 1.44 -14.57
C GLY A 319 -13.96 2.69 -13.82
N ILE A 320 -12.64 2.88 -13.63
CA ILE A 320 -12.11 4.03 -12.88
C ILE A 320 -12.37 5.31 -13.66
N LYS A 321 -13.03 6.27 -13.02
CA LYS A 321 -13.26 7.61 -13.59
C LYS A 321 -12.10 8.52 -13.27
N ILE A 322 -11.54 9.18 -14.29
CA ILE A 322 -10.45 10.14 -14.11
C ILE A 322 -10.99 11.53 -14.49
N GLU A 323 -11.03 12.41 -13.50
CA GLU A 323 -11.78 13.67 -13.55
C GLU A 323 -10.91 14.81 -12.95
N GLU A 324 -10.99 16.03 -13.48
CA GLU A 324 -10.40 17.24 -12.87
C GLU A 324 -8.87 17.14 -12.62
N VAL A 325 -8.09 16.68 -13.60
CA VAL A 325 -6.62 16.62 -13.52
C VAL A 325 -5.98 17.84 -14.18
N ARG A 326 -5.21 18.62 -13.41
CA ARG A 326 -4.54 19.85 -13.83
C ARG A 326 -3.02 19.69 -13.88
N TYR A 327 -2.44 20.05 -15.02
CA TYR A 327 -1.00 20.12 -15.28
C TYR A 327 -0.62 21.58 -15.58
N GLU A 328 0.20 22.19 -14.75
CA GLU A 328 0.50 23.63 -14.79
C GLU A 328 2.00 23.92 -14.70
N ASN A 329 2.54 24.73 -15.62
CA ASN A 329 3.94 25.14 -15.66
C ASN A 329 4.92 23.95 -15.59
N ILE A 330 4.76 22.98 -16.50
CA ILE A 330 5.58 21.76 -16.57
C ILE A 330 6.57 21.88 -17.74
N LYS A 331 7.87 21.76 -17.49
CA LYS A 331 8.92 22.12 -18.46
C LYS A 331 10.06 21.13 -18.50
N GLY A 332 10.70 20.99 -19.66
CA GLY A 332 11.99 20.32 -19.79
C GLY A 332 12.06 19.31 -20.94
N THR A 333 12.58 18.13 -20.66
CA THR A 333 12.96 17.11 -21.64
C THR A 333 12.32 15.75 -21.40
N SER A 334 11.86 15.15 -22.50
CA SER A 334 11.47 13.76 -22.60
C SER A 334 12.60 12.95 -23.25
N ALA A 335 12.87 11.76 -22.72
CA ALA A 335 13.81 10.80 -23.30
C ALA A 335 13.18 9.98 -24.45
N THR A 336 11.85 9.94 -24.56
CA THR A 336 11.13 9.40 -25.73
C THR A 336 10.55 10.51 -26.59
N GLN A 337 10.15 10.18 -27.83
CA GLN A 337 9.52 11.16 -28.72
C GLN A 337 8.09 11.54 -28.27
N VAL A 338 7.38 10.69 -27.54
CA VAL A 338 5.97 10.90 -27.12
C VAL A 338 5.94 11.25 -25.63
N GLY A 339 6.26 12.50 -25.31
CA GLY A 339 6.40 12.95 -23.92
C GLY A 339 5.09 13.11 -23.14
N MET A 340 3.93 12.89 -23.78
CA MET A 340 2.60 12.96 -23.17
C MET A 340 1.70 11.86 -23.71
N ILE A 341 1.11 11.05 -22.83
CA ILE A 341 0.22 9.94 -23.18
C ILE A 341 -1.07 10.06 -22.37
N PHE A 342 -2.21 10.11 -23.04
CA PHE A 342 -3.53 10.01 -22.41
C PHE A 342 -4.31 8.87 -23.06
N ASP A 343 -4.19 7.66 -22.50
CA ASP A 343 -4.89 6.47 -22.98
C ASP A 343 -6.05 6.11 -22.03
N CYS A 344 -7.20 6.73 -22.28
CA CYS A 344 -8.36 6.65 -21.39
C CYS A 344 -9.36 5.55 -21.79
N SER A 345 -10.22 5.19 -20.84
CA SER A 345 -11.22 4.12 -21.01
C SER A 345 -12.35 4.56 -21.95
N PRO A 346 -12.70 3.78 -22.99
CA PRO A 346 -13.83 4.12 -23.85
C PRO A 346 -15.20 4.05 -23.13
N SER A 347 -15.30 3.35 -21.99
CA SER A 347 -16.51 3.37 -21.14
C SER A 347 -16.53 4.49 -20.10
N ASN A 348 -15.37 5.05 -19.75
CA ASN A 348 -15.22 6.17 -18.81
C ASN A 348 -14.14 7.15 -19.34
N PRO A 349 -14.45 7.96 -20.37
CA PRO A 349 -13.51 8.94 -20.91
C PRO A 349 -12.97 9.88 -19.82
N CYS A 350 -11.67 10.21 -19.89
CA CYS A 350 -11.08 11.18 -18.96
C CYS A 350 -11.69 12.57 -19.18
N SER A 351 -12.03 13.28 -18.10
CA SER A 351 -12.72 14.57 -18.16
C SER A 351 -12.08 15.66 -17.28
N GLY A 352 -12.38 16.92 -17.56
CA GLY A 352 -11.84 18.08 -16.83
C GLY A 352 -10.33 18.25 -16.94
N ILE A 353 -9.67 17.64 -17.93
CA ILE A 353 -8.20 17.64 -18.04
C ILE A 353 -7.73 19.05 -18.43
N THR A 354 -6.82 19.64 -17.66
CA THR A 354 -6.27 20.97 -17.98
C THR A 354 -4.77 20.91 -18.17
N LEU A 355 -4.29 21.41 -19.32
CA LEU A 355 -2.88 21.70 -19.58
C LEU A 355 -2.68 23.21 -19.61
N GLN A 356 -1.79 23.73 -18.78
CA GLN A 356 -1.44 25.15 -18.70
C GLN A 356 0.09 25.30 -18.73
N ASP A 357 0.62 25.91 -19.79
CA ASP A 357 2.06 26.19 -19.94
C ASP A 357 2.98 24.96 -19.80
N VAL A 358 2.50 23.82 -20.30
CA VAL A 358 3.28 22.58 -20.47
C VAL A 358 4.17 22.71 -21.72
N GLN A 359 5.48 22.49 -21.58
CA GLN A 359 6.50 22.68 -22.61
C GLN A 359 7.59 21.60 -22.51
N LEU A 360 7.35 20.44 -23.12
CA LEU A 360 8.28 19.30 -23.13
C LEU A 360 8.97 19.15 -24.50
N THR A 361 10.29 18.98 -24.49
CA THR A 361 11.11 18.80 -25.70
C THR A 361 11.70 17.40 -25.78
N TYR A 362 11.87 16.86 -26.98
CA TYR A 362 12.60 15.62 -27.22
C TYR A 362 14.02 15.96 -27.70
N MET A 363 15.02 15.30 -27.11
CA MET A 363 16.46 15.52 -27.35
C MET A 363 16.88 17.01 -27.29
N ASN A 364 16.32 17.82 -26.38
CA ASN A 364 16.55 19.29 -26.26
C ASN A 364 16.30 20.15 -27.52
N THR A 365 15.79 19.56 -28.61
CA THR A 365 15.88 20.15 -29.97
C THR A 365 14.55 20.16 -30.72
N THR A 366 13.67 19.20 -30.42
CA THR A 366 12.36 19.07 -31.03
C THR A 366 11.27 19.14 -29.97
N LYS A 367 10.02 19.39 -30.36
CA LYS A 367 8.88 19.35 -29.43
C LYS A 367 8.49 17.89 -29.21
N ALA A 368 8.25 17.50 -27.96
CA ALA A 368 7.72 16.17 -27.68
C ALA A 368 6.30 16.04 -28.26
N LEU A 369 5.99 14.86 -28.79
CA LEU A 369 4.67 14.50 -29.31
C LEU A 369 3.71 14.13 -28.16
N SER A 370 2.44 13.98 -28.53
CA SER A 370 1.33 13.77 -27.60
C SER A 370 0.37 12.73 -28.16
N PHE A 371 0.13 11.64 -27.42
CA PHE A 371 -0.90 10.63 -27.74
C PHE A 371 -2.16 10.90 -26.92
N CYS A 372 -3.35 10.78 -27.55
CA CYS A 372 -4.64 11.01 -26.90
C CYS A 372 -5.68 10.00 -27.42
N ASN A 373 -6.32 9.26 -26.52
CA ASN A 373 -7.38 8.28 -26.79
C ASN A 373 -8.47 8.40 -25.71
N ASN A 374 -9.74 8.40 -26.13
CA ASN A 374 -10.93 8.56 -25.27
C ASN A 374 -10.84 9.69 -24.21
N ILE A 375 -10.24 10.84 -24.55
CA ILE A 375 -10.28 12.03 -23.71
C ILE A 375 -11.55 12.84 -24.07
N GLY A 376 -12.43 13.06 -23.10
CA GLY A 376 -13.74 13.68 -23.29
C GLY A 376 -13.63 15.19 -23.47
N ASP A 377 -13.08 15.87 -22.46
CA ASP A 377 -12.78 17.30 -22.50
C ASP A 377 -11.38 17.59 -21.98
N ILE A 378 -10.67 18.45 -22.71
CA ILE A 378 -9.32 18.90 -22.35
C ILE A 378 -9.13 20.38 -22.72
N VAL A 379 -8.77 21.18 -21.72
CA VAL A 379 -8.49 22.61 -21.84
C VAL A 379 -6.98 22.80 -21.99
N VAL A 380 -6.53 23.37 -23.11
CA VAL A 380 -5.11 23.63 -23.36
C VAL A 380 -4.85 25.14 -23.43
N ASN A 381 -4.18 25.65 -22.41
CA ASN A 381 -3.70 27.03 -22.29
C ASN A 381 -2.16 27.04 -22.39
N THR A 382 -1.60 27.97 -23.17
CA THR A 382 -0.14 28.12 -23.31
C THR A 382 0.18 29.54 -23.75
N THR A 383 1.19 30.12 -23.10
CA THR A 383 1.83 31.38 -23.45
C THR A 383 2.59 31.28 -24.77
N ASP A 384 3.34 30.18 -24.98
CA ASP A 384 3.88 29.86 -26.31
C ASP A 384 2.80 29.19 -27.16
N LYS A 385 2.26 29.97 -28.10
CA LYS A 385 1.26 29.52 -29.09
C LYS A 385 1.81 28.47 -30.07
N ASN A 386 3.14 28.29 -30.14
CA ASN A 386 3.78 27.29 -30.99
C ASN A 386 3.85 25.90 -30.31
N PHE A 387 3.53 25.78 -29.03
CA PHE A 387 3.53 24.50 -28.30
C PHE A 387 2.16 23.80 -28.36
N TYR A 388 2.16 22.49 -28.58
CA TYR A 388 0.99 21.61 -28.79
C TYR A 388 -0.13 22.17 -29.71
N PRO A 389 0.16 22.78 -30.88
CA PRO A 389 -0.88 23.17 -31.82
C PRO A 389 -1.71 21.97 -32.26
N GLN A 390 -1.09 20.79 -32.40
CA GLN A 390 -1.73 19.53 -32.76
C GLN A 390 -2.90 19.16 -31.84
N ILE A 391 -2.83 19.37 -30.52
CA ILE A 391 -3.91 19.01 -29.59
C ILE A 391 -5.09 19.96 -29.79
N LYS A 392 -4.84 21.28 -29.79
CA LYS A 392 -5.89 22.29 -30.04
C LYS A 392 -6.52 22.13 -31.42
N GLN A 393 -5.72 21.74 -32.42
CA GLN A 393 -6.20 21.51 -33.77
C GLN A 393 -6.93 20.17 -33.89
N ALA A 394 -6.56 19.11 -33.17
CA ALA A 394 -7.25 17.82 -33.20
C ALA A 394 -8.65 17.96 -32.60
N LEU A 395 -8.76 18.64 -31.45
CA LEU A 395 -10.04 19.03 -30.84
C LEU A 395 -10.91 19.86 -31.80
N ARG A 396 -10.31 20.77 -32.60
CA ARG A 396 -11.03 21.54 -33.62
C ARG A 396 -11.45 20.71 -34.82
N SER A 397 -10.63 19.78 -35.30
CA SER A 397 -10.99 18.88 -36.41
C SER A 397 -12.10 17.90 -36.00
N LEU A 398 -12.00 17.35 -34.78
CA LEU A 398 -13.09 16.60 -34.15
C LEU A 398 -14.33 17.48 -33.96
N SER A 399 -14.22 18.70 -33.43
CA SER A 399 -15.35 19.65 -33.31
C SER A 399 -16.00 19.95 -34.66
N SER A 400 -15.21 20.04 -35.74
CA SER A 400 -15.70 20.21 -37.10
C SER A 400 -16.53 19.01 -37.55
N LEU A 401 -16.02 17.78 -37.36
CA LEU A 401 -16.73 16.52 -37.64
C LEU A 401 -17.99 16.35 -36.78
N ILE A 402 -17.91 16.70 -35.50
CA ILE A 402 -19.00 16.75 -34.51
C ILE A 402 -20.10 17.72 -34.97
N SER A 403 -19.71 18.89 -35.49
CA SER A 403 -20.67 19.88 -36.02
C SER A 403 -21.25 19.49 -37.38
N SER A 404 -20.51 18.74 -38.21
CA SER A 404 -20.93 18.31 -39.55
C SER A 404 -21.79 17.05 -39.51
N ASN A 405 -22.94 17.12 -38.83
CA ASN A 405 -23.98 16.09 -38.94
C ASN A 405 -24.58 16.10 -40.36
N GLY A 406 -24.09 15.24 -41.26
CA GLY A 406 -24.51 15.25 -42.66
C GLY A 406 -23.68 14.38 -43.61
N LEU A 407 -24.09 14.39 -44.89
CA LEU A 407 -23.43 13.66 -45.97
C LEU A 407 -22.10 14.35 -46.34
N THR A 408 -21.01 13.62 -46.21
CA THR A 408 -19.64 14.04 -46.52
C THR A 408 -19.17 13.36 -47.80
N ASN A 409 -18.71 14.17 -48.77
CA ASN A 409 -18.18 13.68 -50.03
C ASN A 409 -16.68 13.41 -49.89
N THR A 410 -16.19 12.27 -50.35
CA THR A 410 -14.75 12.00 -50.44
C THR A 410 -14.13 12.67 -51.68
N LEU A 411 -12.85 13.05 -51.57
CA LEU A 411 -11.99 13.39 -52.72
C LEU A 411 -11.39 12.13 -53.39
N ALA A 412 -11.62 10.94 -52.81
CA ALA A 412 -10.91 9.71 -53.11
C ALA A 412 -11.56 8.85 -54.22
N THR A 413 -11.94 9.45 -55.34
CA THR A 413 -12.16 8.71 -56.61
C THR A 413 -11.95 9.59 -57.85
N ASP A 414 -11.06 9.14 -58.74
CA ASP A 414 -11.05 9.60 -60.14
C ASP A 414 -12.27 9.04 -60.88
N GLY A 415 -13.14 9.94 -61.34
CA GLY A 415 -14.23 9.62 -62.27
C GLY A 415 -15.45 8.91 -61.66
N ALA A 416 -16.60 9.61 -61.71
CA ALA A 416 -17.98 9.13 -61.51
C ALA A 416 -18.38 8.42 -60.19
N ASN A 417 -17.46 7.78 -59.47
CA ASN A 417 -17.76 6.84 -58.39
C ASN A 417 -17.56 7.46 -57.00
N LYS A 418 -18.26 8.56 -56.69
CA LYS A 418 -18.15 9.20 -55.35
C LYS A 418 -18.47 8.20 -54.23
N TYR A 419 -17.58 8.10 -53.24
CA TYR A 419 -17.83 7.33 -52.03
C TYR A 419 -18.33 8.27 -50.94
N ASP A 420 -19.65 8.44 -50.87
CA ASP A 420 -20.29 9.31 -49.89
C ASP A 420 -20.47 8.56 -48.55
N PHE A 421 -20.16 9.23 -47.44
CA PHE A 421 -20.46 8.74 -46.09
C PHE A 421 -21.16 9.82 -45.26
N THR A 422 -22.09 9.42 -44.40
CA THR A 422 -22.67 10.32 -43.41
C THR A 422 -21.78 10.36 -42.18
N VAL A 423 -21.33 11.55 -41.78
CA VAL A 423 -20.81 11.76 -40.43
C VAL A 423 -22.02 11.97 -39.53
N GLN A 424 -22.09 11.20 -38.45
CA GLN A 424 -23.19 11.25 -37.49
C GLN A 424 -22.63 11.25 -36.07
N ASN A 425 -22.82 12.37 -35.39
CA ASN A 425 -22.41 12.67 -34.03
C ASN A 425 -23.63 12.79 -33.11
N ASP A 426 -23.58 12.11 -31.97
CA ASP A 426 -24.64 12.09 -30.94
C ASP A 426 -24.33 12.98 -29.71
N GLY A 427 -23.16 13.63 -29.68
CA GLY A 427 -22.66 14.41 -28.55
C GLY A 427 -21.65 13.68 -27.68
N THR A 428 -21.47 12.37 -27.89
CA THR A 428 -20.48 11.53 -27.19
C THR A 428 -19.55 10.78 -28.13
N GLU A 429 -20.00 10.38 -29.32
CA GLU A 429 -19.20 9.67 -30.32
C GLU A 429 -19.35 10.26 -31.72
N VAL A 430 -18.29 10.18 -32.53
CA VAL A 430 -18.34 10.49 -33.97
C VAL A 430 -18.37 9.18 -34.76
N THR A 431 -19.50 8.90 -35.40
CA THR A 431 -19.65 7.75 -36.29
C THR A 431 -19.49 8.15 -37.76
N VAL A 432 -18.85 7.28 -38.54
CA VAL A 432 -18.77 7.37 -39.99
C VAL A 432 -19.61 6.23 -40.58
N LYS A 433 -20.72 6.61 -41.23
CA LYS A 433 -21.76 5.70 -41.69
C LYS A 433 -21.82 5.67 -43.21
N THR A 434 -21.58 4.50 -43.77
CA THR A 434 -21.68 4.22 -45.21
C THR A 434 -22.91 3.35 -45.47
N LYS A 435 -23.17 2.99 -46.74
CA LYS A 435 -24.27 2.07 -47.09
C LYS A 435 -24.05 0.62 -46.58
N LEU A 436 -22.86 0.30 -46.08
CA LEU A 436 -22.45 -1.05 -45.68
C LEU A 436 -21.86 -1.14 -44.26
N VAL A 437 -21.19 -0.08 -43.79
CA VAL A 437 -20.43 -0.09 -42.54
C VAL A 437 -20.76 1.15 -41.71
N ILE A 438 -21.03 0.96 -40.41
CA ILE A 438 -20.98 2.02 -39.41
C ILE A 438 -19.71 1.81 -38.58
N ALA A 439 -18.74 2.69 -38.75
CA ALA A 439 -17.51 2.76 -37.98
C ALA A 439 -17.57 3.92 -36.97
N LYS A 440 -16.75 3.87 -35.93
CA LYS A 440 -16.50 4.98 -34.99
C LYS A 440 -15.10 5.52 -35.22
N ILE A 441 -14.92 6.84 -35.13
CA ILE A 441 -13.59 7.43 -34.93
C ILE A 441 -13.14 7.06 -33.52
N VAL A 442 -11.95 6.48 -33.41
CA VAL A 442 -11.35 6.07 -32.13
C VAL A 442 -10.04 6.78 -31.81
N ASN A 443 -9.34 7.33 -32.81
CA ASN A 443 -8.11 8.08 -32.57
C ASN A 443 -7.84 9.09 -33.71
N THR A 444 -6.92 10.03 -33.50
CA THR A 444 -6.41 10.96 -34.52
C THR A 444 -4.91 10.73 -34.69
N ILE A 445 -4.50 10.18 -35.84
CA ILE A 445 -3.13 9.74 -36.10
C ILE A 445 -2.25 10.92 -36.58
N ILE A 446 -2.78 11.77 -37.45
CA ILE A 446 -2.12 13.00 -37.95
C ILE A 446 -3.14 14.12 -37.94
N ASN A 447 -2.73 15.34 -37.61
CA ASN A 447 -3.61 16.50 -37.67
C ASN A 447 -2.82 17.81 -37.88
N GLU A 448 -2.25 17.95 -39.08
CA GLU A 448 -1.42 19.08 -39.51
C GLU A 448 -2.07 19.69 -40.77
N GLN A 449 -2.38 20.98 -40.82
CA GLN A 449 -3.11 21.51 -41.98
C GLN A 449 -2.27 21.39 -43.27
N PRO A 450 -2.81 20.86 -44.39
CA PRO A 450 -4.23 20.59 -44.66
C PRO A 450 -4.74 19.15 -44.38
N LEU A 451 -3.92 18.25 -43.80
CA LEU A 451 -4.19 16.82 -43.65
C LEU A 451 -4.52 16.40 -42.20
N SER A 452 -5.73 15.86 -42.02
CA SER A 452 -6.14 15.12 -40.82
C SER A 452 -6.36 13.64 -41.15
N ILE A 453 -5.80 12.74 -40.35
CA ILE A 453 -5.96 11.29 -40.45
C ILE A 453 -6.56 10.77 -39.15
N PHE A 454 -7.68 10.06 -39.25
CA PHE A 454 -8.39 9.46 -38.13
C PHE A 454 -8.33 7.94 -38.20
N LEU A 455 -8.14 7.30 -37.04
CA LEU A 455 -8.28 5.85 -36.91
C LEU A 455 -9.76 5.51 -36.72
N LEU A 456 -10.23 4.49 -37.44
CA LEU A 456 -11.58 3.98 -37.36
C LEU A 456 -11.58 2.56 -36.78
N ASN A 457 -12.56 2.23 -35.95
CA ASN A 457 -12.68 0.87 -35.38
C ASN A 457 -13.04 -0.22 -36.40
N LYS A 458 -13.33 0.15 -37.65
CA LYS A 458 -13.66 -0.75 -38.78
C LYS A 458 -13.17 -0.13 -40.09
N VAL A 459 -12.76 -0.98 -41.03
CA VAL A 459 -12.43 -0.58 -42.40
C VAL A 459 -13.71 -0.11 -43.12
N LEU A 460 -13.66 1.06 -43.77
CA LEU A 460 -14.74 1.55 -44.63
C LEU A 460 -14.67 0.88 -46.00
N ILE A 461 -15.30 -0.30 -46.09
CA ILE A 461 -15.29 -1.13 -47.30
C ILE A 461 -16.06 -0.46 -48.45
N PRO A 462 -15.43 -0.36 -49.62
CA PRO A 462 -16.01 -0.98 -50.80
C PRO A 462 -15.02 -1.93 -51.51
N GLU A 463 -15.34 -3.22 -51.57
CA GLU A 463 -14.57 -4.25 -52.32
C GLU A 463 -14.44 -3.95 -53.83
N LYS A 464 -15.15 -2.93 -54.32
CA LYS A 464 -15.13 -2.48 -55.72
C LYS A 464 -14.06 -1.43 -56.04
N LEU A 465 -13.45 -0.77 -55.05
CA LEU A 465 -12.36 0.21 -55.30
C LEU A 465 -10.95 -0.41 -55.20
N PHE A 466 -10.78 -1.48 -54.42
CA PHE A 466 -9.45 -2.07 -54.15
C PHE A 466 -9.27 -3.48 -54.75
N LYS A 467 -9.73 -3.68 -55.99
CA LYS A 467 -9.43 -4.92 -56.71
C LYS A 467 -7.96 -4.92 -57.17
N LEU A 468 -7.18 -5.83 -56.61
CA LEU A 468 -5.87 -6.21 -57.16
C LEU A 468 -6.01 -6.61 -58.64
N ALA A 469 -5.02 -6.23 -59.45
CA ALA A 469 -4.99 -6.58 -60.87
C ALA A 469 -4.93 -8.11 -61.05
N PRO A 470 -5.60 -8.68 -62.08
CA PRO A 470 -5.66 -10.12 -62.26
C PRO A 470 -4.29 -10.71 -62.61
N THR A 471 -3.82 -11.66 -61.80
CA THR A 471 -2.69 -12.53 -62.13
C THR A 471 -2.98 -13.36 -63.38
N LEU A 472 -1.98 -13.51 -64.25
CA LEU A 472 -2.09 -14.28 -65.49
C LEU A 472 -2.42 -15.75 -65.24
N THR A 473 -3.26 -16.32 -66.11
CA THR A 473 -3.77 -17.70 -66.03
C THR A 473 -2.76 -18.73 -66.56
N PRO A 474 -2.56 -19.86 -65.85
CA PRO A 474 -2.20 -21.14 -66.45
C PRO A 474 -3.41 -21.82 -67.12
N THR A 475 -3.14 -22.73 -68.06
CA THR A 475 -4.13 -23.52 -68.82
C THR A 475 -4.68 -24.75 -68.04
N PRO A 476 -5.77 -25.39 -68.49
CA PRO A 476 -6.66 -26.15 -67.59
C PRO A 476 -6.51 -27.69 -67.60
N ASP A 477 -6.93 -28.31 -66.49
CA ASP A 477 -7.64 -29.62 -66.33
C ASP A 477 -6.98 -30.93 -66.85
N PRO A 478 -7.32 -32.14 -66.32
CA PRO A 478 -8.71 -32.57 -66.06
C PRO A 478 -9.02 -33.62 -64.96
N LEU A 479 -10.33 -33.93 -64.85
CA LEU A 479 -11.01 -35.14 -64.31
C LEU A 479 -11.39 -35.21 -62.81
N ALA A 480 -12.71 -35.13 -62.59
CA ALA A 480 -13.46 -35.83 -61.52
C ALA A 480 -13.77 -37.30 -61.99
N PRO A 481 -14.42 -38.23 -61.22
CA PRO A 481 -15.59 -38.00 -60.33
C PRO A 481 -15.72 -38.93 -59.08
N PHE A 482 -16.79 -38.75 -58.26
CA PHE A 482 -17.90 -39.73 -58.09
C PHE A 482 -19.03 -39.22 -57.15
N LYS A 483 -20.08 -40.05 -56.92
CA LYS A 483 -21.42 -39.64 -56.41
C LYS A 483 -21.97 -40.57 -55.31
N LYS A 484 -22.80 -40.03 -54.40
CA LYS A 484 -24.11 -40.54 -53.85
C LYS A 484 -24.59 -39.55 -52.76
N LYS A 485 -25.77 -38.92 -52.80
CA LYS A 485 -27.20 -39.36 -52.78
C LYS A 485 -27.65 -40.07 -51.48
N HIS A 486 -28.57 -39.46 -50.72
CA HIS A 486 -29.98 -39.88 -50.55
C HIS A 486 -30.84 -38.75 -49.92
N LYS A 487 -32.16 -38.95 -49.66
CA LYS A 487 -33.17 -37.87 -49.45
C LYS A 487 -34.40 -38.36 -48.64
N SER A 488 -34.90 -37.52 -47.70
CA SER A 488 -36.27 -37.25 -47.12
C SER A 488 -37.39 -38.35 -47.12
N PRO A 489 -38.45 -38.37 -46.23
CA PRO A 489 -39.35 -37.23 -45.88
C PRO A 489 -39.93 -37.23 -44.41
N PRO A 490 -41.22 -36.93 -44.03
CA PRO A 490 -41.52 -35.89 -43.01
C PRO A 490 -42.54 -36.25 -41.85
N ALA A 491 -42.99 -35.23 -41.09
CA ALA A 491 -43.88 -35.29 -39.88
C ALA A 491 -45.41 -35.27 -40.16
N PRO A 492 -46.29 -35.43 -39.13
CA PRO A 492 -46.88 -34.32 -38.30
C PRO A 492 -46.85 -34.65 -36.76
N ALA A 493 -47.64 -34.15 -35.77
CA ALA A 493 -48.90 -33.36 -35.64
C ALA A 493 -49.03 -32.63 -34.25
N VAL A 494 -50.26 -32.24 -33.82
CA VAL A 494 -50.63 -31.59 -32.51
C VAL A 494 -51.98 -32.17 -31.98
N PRO A 495 -52.41 -32.05 -30.69
CA PRO A 495 -52.93 -30.82 -30.02
C PRO A 495 -52.44 -30.63 -28.55
N SER A 496 -52.67 -29.57 -27.72
CA SER A 496 -53.38 -28.26 -27.72
C SER A 496 -54.84 -28.15 -27.19
N ASP A 497 -55.04 -27.62 -25.96
CA ASP A 497 -56.29 -26.96 -25.46
C ASP A 497 -56.01 -25.95 -24.29
N SER A 498 -57.07 -25.30 -23.79
CA SER A 498 -57.26 -24.02 -23.06
C SER A 498 -57.20 -24.10 -21.50
N SER A 499 -57.52 -23.10 -20.64
CA SER A 499 -58.25 -21.80 -20.74
C SER A 499 -57.96 -20.81 -19.56
N THR A 500 -58.28 -19.50 -19.75
CA THR A 500 -58.69 -18.48 -18.71
C THR A 500 -57.74 -18.17 -17.51
N ASP A 501 -57.77 -17.02 -16.82
CA ASP A 501 -58.77 -15.93 -16.75
C ASP A 501 -58.14 -14.55 -16.44
N SER A 502 -58.92 -13.47 -16.41
CA SER A 502 -58.54 -12.13 -15.89
C SER A 502 -59.78 -11.33 -15.47
N PRO A 503 -59.66 -10.43 -14.47
CA PRO A 503 -60.00 -9.03 -14.79
C PRO A 503 -59.15 -7.96 -14.07
N ASP A 504 -59.29 -6.73 -14.56
CA ASP A 504 -58.73 -5.47 -14.06
C ASP A 504 -59.48 -4.92 -12.82
N GLU A 505 -58.91 -3.90 -12.16
CA GLU A 505 -59.70 -2.79 -11.59
C GLU A 505 -58.87 -1.49 -11.42
N ASP A 506 -59.49 -0.34 -11.69
CA ASP A 506 -58.86 1.00 -11.68
C ASP A 506 -58.82 1.65 -10.27
N PRO A 507 -57.82 2.50 -9.95
CA PRO A 507 -57.80 3.28 -8.72
C PRO A 507 -58.49 4.65 -8.87
N ALA A 508 -59.52 4.92 -8.04
CA ALA A 508 -60.21 6.21 -8.00
C ALA A 508 -60.21 6.88 -6.60
N ASP A 509 -59.32 7.87 -6.47
CA ASP A 509 -59.53 9.18 -5.83
C ASP A 509 -59.44 9.41 -4.28
N GLN A 510 -58.92 10.61 -3.99
CA GLN A 510 -59.04 11.52 -2.82
C GLN A 510 -58.83 11.12 -1.33
N THR A 511 -57.69 11.62 -0.82
CA THR A 511 -57.49 12.41 0.43
C THR A 511 -57.87 11.87 1.83
N ALA A 512 -56.89 11.90 2.75
CA ALA A 512 -56.88 12.84 3.91
C ALA A 512 -55.55 12.75 4.70
N ASP A 513 -55.10 13.86 5.30
CA ASP A 513 -53.89 13.91 6.14
C ASP A 513 -54.09 13.34 7.54
N ASN A 514 -53.01 12.77 8.13
CA ASN A 514 -52.64 13.12 9.51
C ASN A 514 -51.17 12.82 9.83
N ASN A 515 -50.59 13.64 10.71
CA ASN A 515 -49.15 13.61 11.02
C ASN A 515 -48.81 12.54 12.06
N GLY A 516 -47.84 11.67 11.76
CA GLY A 516 -47.50 10.53 12.61
C GLY A 516 -46.16 9.88 12.28
N TYR A 517 -45.10 10.69 12.16
CA TYR A 517 -43.78 10.23 11.70
C TYR A 517 -43.06 9.35 12.74
N LYS A 518 -43.41 8.06 12.78
CA LYS A 518 -42.48 7.01 13.20
C LYS A 518 -41.61 6.64 11.98
N PRO A 519 -40.28 6.72 12.05
CA PRO A 519 -39.43 6.27 10.95
C PRO A 519 -39.68 4.77 10.70
N LYS A 520 -40.03 4.42 9.45
CA LYS A 520 -40.18 3.02 9.04
C LYS A 520 -38.79 2.40 8.93
N ILE A 521 -38.52 1.36 9.72
CA ILE A 521 -37.29 0.57 9.65
C ILE A 521 -37.14 0.02 8.22
N THR A 522 -36.06 0.40 7.55
CA THR A 522 -35.75 -0.01 6.18
C THR A 522 -34.98 -1.33 6.15
N GLU A 523 -34.85 -1.96 4.98
CA GLU A 523 -33.97 -3.12 4.82
C GLU A 523 -32.48 -2.75 5.02
N VAL A 524 -32.11 -1.47 4.83
CA VAL A 524 -30.76 -0.96 5.15
C VAL A 524 -30.55 -0.93 6.67
N ASP A 525 -31.54 -0.46 7.43
CA ASP A 525 -31.48 -0.49 8.91
C ASP A 525 -31.36 -1.92 9.45
N LYS A 526 -32.04 -2.89 8.82
CA LYS A 526 -31.90 -4.32 9.15
C LYS A 526 -30.52 -4.86 8.81
N ALA A 527 -29.95 -4.50 7.66
CA ALA A 527 -28.60 -4.90 7.27
C ALA A 527 -27.54 -4.33 8.23
N ILE A 528 -27.63 -3.03 8.55
CA ILE A 528 -26.78 -2.36 9.54
C ILE A 528 -26.93 -3.02 10.91
N LEU A 529 -28.15 -3.35 11.35
CA LEU A 529 -28.40 -4.04 12.62
C LEU A 529 -27.81 -5.46 12.63
N SER A 530 -27.87 -6.18 11.51
CA SER A 530 -27.28 -7.51 11.36
C SER A 530 -25.75 -7.44 11.49
N LEU A 531 -25.09 -6.60 10.69
CA LEU A 531 -23.65 -6.39 10.73
C LEU A 531 -23.16 -5.87 12.10
N LYS A 532 -23.87 -4.90 12.71
CA LYS A 532 -23.58 -4.45 14.10
C LYS A 532 -23.83 -5.54 15.14
N THR A 533 -24.56 -6.59 14.83
CA THR A 533 -24.75 -7.75 15.71
C THR A 533 -23.67 -8.81 15.49
N GLN A 534 -23.26 -9.08 14.24
CA GLN A 534 -22.08 -9.90 13.93
C GLN A 534 -20.82 -9.32 14.57
N ARG A 535 -20.56 -8.01 14.42
CA ARG A 535 -19.44 -7.31 15.08
C ARG A 535 -19.45 -7.51 16.61
N ARG A 536 -20.63 -7.42 17.23
CA ARG A 536 -20.81 -7.64 18.69
C ARG A 536 -20.68 -9.11 19.11
N LYS A 537 -20.87 -10.08 18.20
CA LYS A 537 -20.54 -11.49 18.45
C LYS A 537 -19.03 -11.71 18.35
N LEU A 538 -18.39 -11.25 17.26
CA LEU A 538 -16.94 -11.38 17.04
C LEU A 538 -16.12 -10.71 18.16
N ALA A 539 -16.45 -9.48 18.56
CA ALA A 539 -15.75 -8.78 19.64
C ALA A 539 -15.91 -9.45 21.02
N ARG A 540 -17.00 -10.20 21.26
CA ARG A 540 -17.14 -11.03 22.47
C ARG A 540 -16.29 -12.29 22.40
N TYR A 541 -16.25 -12.92 21.22
CA TYR A 541 -15.45 -14.12 20.99
C TYR A 541 -13.96 -13.83 21.10
N GLN A 542 -13.51 -12.68 20.59
CA GLN A 542 -12.18 -12.10 20.84
C GLN A 542 -11.86 -12.01 22.35
N GLN A 543 -12.72 -11.35 23.13
CA GLN A 543 -12.54 -11.25 24.59
C GLN A 543 -12.53 -12.60 25.32
N GLN A 544 -13.24 -13.60 24.79
CA GLN A 544 -13.23 -14.98 25.31
C GLN A 544 -11.92 -15.70 24.96
N LEU A 545 -11.42 -15.55 23.73
CA LEU A 545 -10.13 -16.11 23.31
C LEU A 545 -8.97 -15.48 24.10
N GLU A 546 -8.95 -14.15 24.25
CA GLU A 546 -7.95 -13.42 25.07
C GLU A 546 -7.91 -13.94 26.52
N ALA A 547 -9.08 -14.19 27.13
CA ALA A 547 -9.18 -14.76 28.48
C ALA A 547 -8.69 -16.22 28.56
N VAL A 548 -8.91 -17.03 27.53
CA VAL A 548 -8.40 -18.42 27.45
C VAL A 548 -6.88 -18.45 27.22
N ILE A 549 -6.36 -17.55 26.38
CA ILE A 549 -4.92 -17.40 26.10
C ILE A 549 -4.16 -17.07 27.38
N GLU A 550 -4.61 -16.07 28.16
CA GLU A 550 -3.94 -15.72 29.42
C GLU A 550 -4.12 -16.82 30.49
N ALA A 551 -5.21 -17.58 30.47
CA ALA A 551 -5.42 -18.72 31.37
C ALA A 551 -4.47 -19.91 31.07
N GLU A 552 -4.32 -20.31 29.80
CA GLU A 552 -3.37 -21.37 29.41
C GLU A 552 -1.90 -20.90 29.61
N LYS A 553 -1.60 -19.62 29.39
CA LYS A 553 -0.30 -19.00 29.70
C LYS A 553 0.02 -19.00 31.20
N GLN A 554 -0.96 -18.71 32.06
CA GLN A 554 -0.79 -18.82 33.51
C GLN A 554 -0.66 -20.29 33.95
N ALA A 555 -1.43 -21.21 33.36
CA ALA A 555 -1.30 -22.64 33.61
C ALA A 555 0.09 -23.17 33.19
N ALA A 556 0.65 -22.70 32.08
CA ALA A 556 2.02 -23.01 31.68
C ALA A 556 3.04 -22.54 32.73
N LYS A 557 2.94 -21.29 33.21
CA LYS A 557 3.80 -20.74 34.28
C LYS A 557 3.72 -21.55 35.58
N ASP A 558 2.53 -21.98 35.97
CA ASP A 558 2.35 -22.80 37.18
C ASP A 558 2.89 -24.23 37.00
N LEU A 559 2.73 -24.83 35.81
CA LEU A 559 3.31 -26.14 35.48
C LEU A 559 4.84 -26.12 35.36
N VAL A 560 5.44 -25.00 34.93
CA VAL A 560 6.89 -24.76 35.02
C VAL A 560 7.34 -24.72 36.48
N ARG A 561 6.59 -24.03 37.38
CA ARG A 561 6.91 -24.02 38.83
C ARG A 561 6.88 -25.41 39.45
N GLU A 562 5.95 -26.25 39.01
CA GLU A 562 5.84 -27.65 39.41
C GLU A 562 6.81 -28.60 38.68
N LYS A 563 7.67 -28.07 37.79
CA LYS A 563 8.66 -28.81 36.98
C LYS A 563 8.04 -29.87 36.06
N LYS A 564 6.81 -29.66 35.58
CA LYS A 564 6.03 -30.58 34.74
C LYS A 564 6.16 -30.22 33.25
N LYS A 565 7.39 -30.27 32.72
CA LYS A 565 7.76 -29.82 31.35
C LYS A 565 6.77 -30.23 30.27
N ASP A 566 6.45 -31.52 30.15
CA ASP A 566 5.57 -32.05 29.09
C ASP A 566 4.15 -31.44 29.14
N ARG A 567 3.66 -31.12 30.35
CA ARG A 567 2.34 -30.50 30.53
C ARG A 567 2.37 -28.99 30.31
N ALA A 568 3.47 -28.32 30.65
CA ALA A 568 3.67 -26.91 30.32
C ALA A 568 3.77 -26.70 28.80
N LEU A 569 4.53 -27.55 28.09
CA LEU A 569 4.59 -27.55 26.62
C LEU A 569 3.22 -27.81 25.99
N LEU A 570 2.39 -28.68 26.57
CA LEU A 570 1.00 -28.88 26.11
C LEU A 570 0.13 -27.63 26.31
N ALA A 571 0.27 -26.90 27.42
CA ALA A 571 -0.43 -25.64 27.64
C ALA A 571 0.02 -24.54 26.65
N LEU A 572 1.32 -24.47 26.35
CA LEU A 572 1.85 -23.56 25.31
C LEU A 572 1.38 -23.94 23.90
N LYS A 573 1.32 -25.24 23.55
CA LYS A 573 0.68 -25.71 22.30
C LYS A 573 -0.78 -25.29 22.20
N LYS A 574 -1.55 -25.37 23.28
CA LYS A 574 -2.93 -24.84 23.31
C LYS A 574 -2.98 -23.33 23.13
N LYS A 575 -2.17 -22.57 23.88
CA LYS A 575 -2.04 -21.11 23.76
C LYS A 575 -1.82 -20.69 22.31
N LYS A 576 -0.80 -21.25 21.63
CA LYS A 576 -0.47 -20.97 20.23
C LYS A 576 -1.67 -21.16 19.28
N VAL A 577 -2.39 -22.27 19.41
CA VAL A 577 -3.59 -22.55 18.59
C VAL A 577 -4.70 -21.53 18.84
N GLN A 578 -4.89 -21.06 20.08
CA GLN A 578 -5.86 -20.00 20.38
C GLN A 578 -5.40 -18.63 19.88
N GLU A 579 -4.09 -18.34 19.89
CA GLU A 579 -3.51 -17.11 19.30
C GLU A 579 -3.68 -17.06 17.78
N ASP A 580 -3.56 -18.19 17.08
CA ASP A 580 -3.83 -18.28 15.62
C ASP A 580 -5.33 -18.22 15.28
N LEU A 581 -6.20 -18.67 16.18
CA LEU A 581 -7.65 -18.47 16.07
C LEU A 581 -8.03 -17.00 16.31
N LEU A 582 -7.40 -16.33 17.29
CA LEU A 582 -7.57 -14.90 17.55
C LEU A 582 -7.19 -14.03 16.33
N LYS A 583 -6.08 -14.34 15.65
CA LYS A 583 -5.66 -13.67 14.39
C LYS A 583 -6.75 -13.76 13.29
N GLN A 584 -7.44 -14.90 13.19
CA GLN A 584 -8.53 -15.09 12.23
C GLN A 584 -9.79 -14.30 12.63
N VAL A 585 -10.12 -14.26 13.92
CA VAL A 585 -11.25 -13.48 14.45
C VAL A 585 -11.04 -11.98 14.25
N ASP A 586 -9.82 -11.46 14.45
CA ASP A 586 -9.46 -10.07 14.12
C ASP A 586 -9.68 -9.77 12.63
N ALA A 587 -9.25 -10.66 11.73
CA ALA A 587 -9.44 -10.51 10.28
C ALA A 587 -10.93 -10.49 9.88
N TRP A 588 -11.77 -11.31 10.53
CA TRP A 588 -13.23 -11.29 10.33
C TRP A 588 -13.86 -10.01 10.90
N LEU A 589 -13.38 -9.52 12.04
CA LEU A 589 -13.87 -8.29 12.66
C LEU A 589 -13.61 -7.09 11.73
N ILE A 590 -12.38 -6.97 11.20
CA ILE A 590 -11.99 -5.94 10.22
C ILE A 590 -12.91 -5.95 9.00
N ASN A 591 -13.24 -7.14 8.46
CA ASN A 591 -14.14 -7.28 7.32
C ASN A 591 -15.56 -6.78 7.64
N VAL A 592 -16.12 -7.13 8.81
CA VAL A 592 -17.45 -6.65 9.23
C VAL A 592 -17.46 -5.14 9.52
N GLU A 593 -16.37 -4.57 10.01
CA GLU A 593 -16.24 -3.11 10.20
C GLU A 593 -16.15 -2.36 8.87
N GLN A 594 -15.41 -2.88 7.88
CA GLN A 594 -15.38 -2.32 6.52
C GLN A 594 -16.78 -2.35 5.89
N GLN A 595 -17.49 -3.49 5.97
CA GLN A 595 -18.86 -3.60 5.45
C GLN A 595 -19.83 -2.64 6.15
N LEU A 596 -19.63 -2.33 7.43
CA LEU A 596 -20.42 -1.30 8.13
C LEU A 596 -20.14 0.10 7.60
N ALA A 597 -18.87 0.45 7.38
CA ALA A 597 -18.49 1.73 6.79
C ALA A 597 -19.05 1.89 5.37
N ASP A 598 -18.95 0.84 4.55
CA ASP A 598 -19.47 0.80 3.18
C ASP A 598 -21.00 1.01 3.14
N VAL A 599 -21.75 0.34 4.02
CA VAL A 599 -23.21 0.47 4.09
C VAL A 599 -23.65 1.82 4.67
N GLU A 600 -22.95 2.35 5.68
CA GLU A 600 -23.24 3.70 6.20
C GLU A 600 -22.88 4.81 5.20
N LEU A 601 -21.86 4.61 4.37
CA LEU A 601 -21.55 5.50 3.24
C LEU A 601 -22.61 5.38 2.13
N ALA A 602 -22.98 4.16 1.73
CA ALA A 602 -23.99 3.91 0.71
C ALA A 602 -25.38 4.42 1.11
N SER A 603 -25.74 4.39 2.40
CA SER A 603 -27.01 4.92 2.92
C SER A 603 -27.23 6.41 2.62
N LYS A 604 -26.14 7.17 2.36
CA LYS A 604 -26.16 8.59 2.01
C LYS A 604 -26.41 8.83 0.51
N GLN A 605 -26.46 7.77 -0.32
CA GLN A 605 -26.69 7.85 -1.76
C GLN A 605 -27.99 7.15 -2.16
N LYS A 606 -28.88 7.86 -2.87
CA LYS A 606 -30.25 7.43 -3.15
C LYS A 606 -30.36 6.43 -4.32
N ALA A 607 -29.72 5.27 -4.20
CA ALA A 607 -29.69 4.23 -5.23
C ALA A 607 -29.61 2.80 -4.66
N VAL A 608 -30.50 2.43 -3.74
CA VAL A 608 -30.49 1.12 -3.05
C VAL A 608 -31.66 0.24 -3.49
N PHE A 609 -31.41 -0.70 -4.40
CA PHE A 609 -32.30 -1.84 -4.66
C PHE A 609 -31.54 -3.05 -5.24
N GLU A 610 -30.78 -2.85 -6.32
CA GLU A 610 -30.02 -3.93 -6.98
C GLU A 610 -28.88 -4.49 -6.10
N SER A 611 -28.15 -3.62 -5.38
CA SER A 611 -27.02 -4.02 -4.53
C SER A 611 -27.41 -4.98 -3.39
N LEU A 612 -28.58 -4.80 -2.79
CA LEU A 612 -29.10 -5.68 -1.74
C LEU A 612 -29.39 -7.10 -2.26
N LYS A 613 -29.78 -7.23 -3.53
CA LYS A 613 -30.12 -8.52 -4.16
C LYS A 613 -28.89 -9.41 -4.35
N ALA A 614 -27.73 -8.81 -4.66
CA ALA A 614 -26.46 -9.51 -4.70
C ALA A 614 -25.96 -9.87 -3.28
N GLY A 615 -26.00 -8.90 -2.35
CA GLY A 615 -25.59 -9.10 -0.96
C GLY A 615 -26.36 -10.22 -0.25
N ASN A 616 -27.67 -10.32 -0.45
CA ASN A 616 -28.50 -11.36 0.18
C ASN A 616 -28.19 -12.79 -0.32
N ASN A 617 -27.59 -12.93 -1.50
CA ASN A 617 -27.08 -14.23 -1.99
C ASN A 617 -25.71 -14.57 -1.38
N ALA A 618 -24.83 -13.58 -1.21
CA ALA A 618 -23.57 -13.77 -0.48
C ALA A 618 -23.80 -14.12 1.00
N VAL A 619 -24.78 -13.46 1.66
CA VAL A 619 -25.20 -13.81 3.02
C VAL A 619 -25.65 -15.26 3.13
N LYS A 620 -26.40 -15.78 2.15
CA LYS A 620 -26.79 -17.20 2.13
C LYS A 620 -25.61 -18.17 1.97
N ALA A 621 -24.61 -17.81 1.17
CA ALA A 621 -23.39 -18.62 1.04
C ALA A 621 -22.58 -18.65 2.35
N ILE A 622 -22.46 -17.51 3.03
CA ILE A 622 -21.80 -17.40 4.34
C ILE A 622 -22.59 -18.18 5.42
N GLN A 623 -23.93 -18.16 5.36
CA GLN A 623 -24.80 -18.94 6.25
C GLN A 623 -24.71 -20.46 6.01
N SER A 624 -24.23 -20.93 4.86
CA SER A 624 -23.98 -22.37 4.63
C SER A 624 -22.62 -22.87 5.12
N GLU A 625 -21.67 -21.97 5.43
CA GLU A 625 -20.33 -22.35 5.95
C GLU A 625 -20.18 -22.13 7.46
N ILE A 626 -21.05 -21.34 8.10
CA ILE A 626 -21.03 -21.11 9.55
C ILE A 626 -22.43 -21.29 10.16
N ASN A 627 -22.72 -22.49 10.68
CA ASN A 627 -23.89 -22.71 11.51
C ASN A 627 -23.66 -22.15 12.93
N LEU A 628 -23.96 -20.86 13.12
CA LEU A 628 -23.67 -20.12 14.35
C LEU A 628 -24.35 -20.64 15.62
N ASP A 629 -25.34 -21.53 15.50
CA ASP A 629 -26.00 -22.16 16.65
C ASP A 629 -25.17 -23.34 17.19
N ASP A 630 -24.41 -24.05 16.35
CA ASP A 630 -23.50 -25.12 16.79
C ASP A 630 -22.31 -24.56 17.60
N VAL A 631 -21.86 -23.34 17.28
CA VAL A 631 -20.80 -22.63 18.03
C VAL A 631 -21.23 -22.34 19.47
N GLN A 632 -22.50 -22.01 19.70
CA GLN A 632 -23.01 -21.82 21.07
C GLN A 632 -23.23 -23.17 21.77
N LYS A 633 -23.66 -24.19 21.02
CA LYS A 633 -23.83 -25.56 21.53
C LYS A 633 -22.52 -26.19 22.02
N LEU A 634 -21.39 -25.87 21.36
CA LEU A 634 -20.02 -26.23 21.76
C LEU A 634 -19.61 -25.67 23.14
N MET A 635 -20.40 -24.78 23.76
CA MET A 635 -20.05 -24.08 24.99
C MET A 635 -20.96 -24.42 26.20
N GLU A 636 -22.02 -25.24 26.04
CA GLU A 636 -23.03 -25.43 27.10
C GLU A 636 -22.99 -26.81 27.81
N ASP A 637 -22.47 -27.89 27.19
CA ASP A 637 -22.40 -29.22 27.83
C ASP A 637 -21.02 -29.57 28.41
N THR A 638 -20.85 -29.35 29.72
CA THR A 638 -19.60 -29.60 30.48
C THR A 638 -19.18 -31.09 30.57
N ALA A 639 -19.91 -31.99 29.90
CA ALA A 639 -19.60 -33.42 29.83
C ALA A 639 -18.63 -33.78 28.69
N GLU A 640 -18.59 -33.01 27.60
CA GLU A 640 -17.77 -33.33 26.41
C GLU A 640 -16.32 -32.79 26.48
N ALA A 641 -15.96 -32.11 27.57
CA ALA A 641 -14.61 -31.58 27.82
C ALA A 641 -13.49 -32.66 27.80
N LYS A 642 -13.83 -33.95 27.81
CA LYS A 642 -12.88 -35.04 27.56
C LYS A 642 -12.78 -35.43 26.08
N ALA A 643 -13.90 -35.50 25.36
CA ALA A 643 -13.90 -35.82 23.93
C ALA A 643 -13.16 -34.75 23.13
N TYR A 644 -13.44 -33.47 23.41
CA TYR A 644 -12.73 -32.32 22.84
C TYR A 644 -11.23 -32.34 23.18
N GLN A 645 -10.83 -32.90 24.32
CA GLN A 645 -9.42 -32.98 24.72
C GLN A 645 -8.67 -34.10 23.98
N ASP A 646 -9.34 -35.21 23.64
CA ASP A 646 -8.79 -36.28 22.82
C ASP A 646 -8.77 -35.88 21.32
N GLU A 647 -9.80 -35.19 20.83
CA GLU A 647 -9.86 -34.60 19.48
C GLU A 647 -8.78 -33.52 19.27
N ILE A 648 -8.52 -32.67 20.26
CA ILE A 648 -7.37 -31.74 20.26
C ILE A 648 -6.04 -32.52 20.18
N ASN A 649 -5.89 -33.66 20.85
CA ASN A 649 -4.65 -34.44 20.78
C ASN A 649 -4.42 -35.05 19.39
N GLU A 650 -5.49 -35.45 18.69
CA GLU A 650 -5.43 -35.94 17.30
C GLU A 650 -5.08 -34.79 16.33
N ILE A 651 -5.69 -33.61 16.50
CA ILE A 651 -5.40 -32.41 15.69
C ILE A 651 -3.98 -31.87 15.94
N LEU A 652 -3.48 -31.93 17.18
CA LEU A 652 -2.11 -31.56 17.55
C LEU A 652 -1.03 -32.51 16.99
N GLY A 653 -1.43 -33.66 16.43
CA GLY A 653 -0.53 -34.61 15.77
C GLY A 653 -0.08 -34.20 14.36
N GLU A 654 -0.83 -33.34 13.66
CA GLU A 654 -0.55 -32.99 12.24
C GLU A 654 -0.53 -31.49 11.92
N LYS A 655 -0.98 -30.58 12.81
CA LYS A 655 -1.22 -29.16 12.45
C LYS A 655 -0.18 -28.11 12.88
N LEU A 656 0.80 -28.45 13.71
CA LEU A 656 1.89 -27.52 14.05
C LEU A 656 3.04 -27.72 13.06
N SER A 657 3.59 -26.62 12.54
CA SER A 657 4.83 -26.71 11.77
C SER A 657 6.03 -26.94 12.68
N ALA A 658 7.16 -27.40 12.12
CA ALA A 658 8.40 -27.51 12.89
C ALA A 658 8.86 -26.15 13.46
N GLU A 659 8.52 -25.05 12.78
CA GLU A 659 8.76 -23.67 13.19
C GLU A 659 7.90 -23.29 14.42
N ASP A 660 6.63 -23.72 14.46
CA ASP A 660 5.76 -23.52 15.63
C ASP A 660 6.23 -24.35 16.84
N GLU A 661 6.76 -25.55 16.62
CA GLU A 661 7.33 -26.36 17.71
C GLU A 661 8.62 -25.74 18.28
N GLU A 662 9.46 -25.14 17.43
CA GLU A 662 10.65 -24.40 17.87
C GLU A 662 10.29 -23.11 18.62
N GLU A 663 9.28 -22.35 18.15
CA GLU A 663 8.76 -21.17 18.86
C GLU A 663 8.22 -21.51 20.26
N ILE A 664 7.52 -22.64 20.40
CA ILE A 664 6.98 -23.12 21.69
C ILE A 664 8.09 -23.60 22.64
N LEU A 665 9.15 -24.22 22.10
CA LEU A 665 10.35 -24.55 22.89
C LEU A 665 11.07 -23.28 23.37
N ALA A 666 11.18 -22.27 22.52
CA ALA A 666 11.74 -20.97 22.89
C ALA A 666 10.87 -20.22 23.92
N GLU A 667 9.53 -20.24 23.82
CA GLU A 667 8.66 -19.69 24.87
C GLU A 667 8.85 -20.43 26.20
N PHE A 668 8.97 -21.77 26.17
CA PHE A 668 9.24 -22.57 27.37
C PHE A 668 10.57 -22.23 28.04
N GLU A 669 11.67 -22.12 27.27
CA GLU A 669 13.00 -21.76 27.81
C GLU A 669 13.05 -20.32 28.36
N ASN A 670 12.34 -19.39 27.71
CA ASN A 670 12.16 -18.04 28.24
C ASN A 670 11.38 -18.04 29.56
N LEU A 671 10.35 -18.88 29.72
CA LEU A 671 9.60 -19.01 30.98
C LEU A 671 10.43 -19.64 32.11
N GLU A 672 11.26 -20.65 31.84
CA GLU A 672 12.22 -21.18 32.84
C GLU A 672 13.24 -20.09 33.24
N THR A 673 13.63 -19.21 32.32
CA THR A 673 14.55 -18.08 32.56
C THR A 673 13.89 -16.94 33.35
N GLU A 674 12.64 -16.55 33.04
CA GLU A 674 11.88 -15.55 33.81
C GLU A 674 11.74 -15.99 35.27
N MET A 675 11.48 -17.28 35.51
CA MET A 675 11.19 -17.81 36.84
C MET A 675 12.44 -17.99 37.69
N THR A 676 13.57 -18.42 37.11
CA THR A 676 14.86 -18.47 37.82
C THR A 676 15.38 -17.10 38.23
N LEU A 677 14.93 -16.01 37.58
CA LEU A 677 15.17 -14.63 38.00
C LEU A 677 14.23 -14.14 39.12
N GLN A 678 13.04 -14.74 39.28
CA GLN A 678 12.05 -14.34 40.30
C GLN A 678 12.27 -14.98 41.68
N ASP A 679 12.92 -16.15 41.75
CA ASP A 679 13.25 -16.84 43.01
C ASP A 679 14.44 -16.20 43.78
N LEU A 680 15.00 -15.08 43.30
CA LEU A 680 16.06 -14.33 43.98
C LEU A 680 15.51 -13.51 45.17
N PRO A 681 15.98 -13.74 46.41
CA PRO A 681 15.42 -13.08 47.60
C PRO A 681 15.76 -11.58 47.66
N LYS A 682 14.74 -10.75 47.91
CA LYS A 682 14.91 -9.31 48.15
C LYS A 682 15.67 -9.04 49.46
N VAL A 683 16.90 -8.55 49.33
CA VAL A 683 17.73 -8.12 50.48
C VAL A 683 17.08 -6.90 51.15
N SER A 684 16.87 -6.98 52.46
CA SER A 684 16.39 -5.87 53.29
C SER A 684 17.56 -5.12 53.94
N SER A 685 17.40 -3.80 54.10
CA SER A 685 18.45 -2.92 54.63
C SER A 685 18.49 -2.89 56.17
N ALA A 686 19.09 -3.91 56.79
CA ALA A 686 19.43 -3.88 58.21
C ALA A 686 20.70 -4.70 58.55
N ALA A 687 21.68 -4.04 59.15
CA ALA A 687 22.70 -4.66 60.00
C ALA A 687 22.13 -4.81 61.44
N PRO A 688 22.63 -5.70 62.33
CA PRO A 688 24.03 -6.15 62.39
C PRO A 688 24.34 -7.63 62.75
N ALA A 689 25.59 -8.01 62.45
CA ALA A 689 26.50 -8.89 63.19
C ALA A 689 26.05 -10.28 63.72
N ALA A 690 26.63 -11.33 63.15
CA ALA A 690 27.14 -12.49 63.89
C ALA A 690 28.32 -13.18 63.16
N GLU A 691 29.24 -13.70 63.96
CA GLU A 691 30.44 -14.52 63.74
C GLU A 691 30.49 -15.43 62.48
N GLU A 692 31.64 -15.41 61.78
CA GLU A 692 32.10 -16.51 60.91
C GLU A 692 33.29 -17.23 61.58
N GLN A 693 33.37 -18.56 61.46
CA GLN A 693 34.56 -19.34 61.82
C GLN A 693 35.32 -19.73 60.54
N GLU A 694 36.64 -19.56 60.55
CA GLU A 694 37.52 -19.95 59.44
C GLU A 694 37.64 -21.47 59.33
N GLU A 695 37.50 -22.03 58.12
CA GLU A 695 38.13 -23.30 57.76
C GLU A 695 39.21 -23.05 56.69
N LYS A 696 40.36 -23.70 56.86
CA LYS A 696 41.65 -23.21 56.37
C LYS A 696 42.20 -24.03 55.20
N LEU A 697 42.43 -23.39 54.06
CA LEU A 697 43.23 -23.94 52.95
C LEU A 697 44.64 -23.36 52.96
N ASP A 698 45.66 -24.21 53.08
CA ASP A 698 47.07 -23.85 52.94
C ASP A 698 47.56 -23.98 51.49
N LEU A 699 48.22 -22.94 50.98
CA LEU A 699 49.02 -22.97 49.75
C LEU A 699 50.35 -22.22 49.98
N PRO A 700 51.45 -22.61 49.30
CA PRO A 700 52.81 -22.25 49.72
C PRO A 700 53.27 -20.84 49.33
N ASP A 701 54.22 -20.31 50.12
CA ASP A 701 54.76 -18.95 50.02
C ASP A 701 55.47 -18.59 48.70
N VAL A 702 55.37 -17.30 48.33
CA VAL A 702 56.18 -16.64 47.29
C VAL A 702 56.96 -15.47 47.94
N PRO A 703 58.25 -15.23 47.62
CA PRO A 703 59.14 -14.47 48.51
C PRO A 703 58.79 -12.99 48.72
N THR A 704 58.73 -12.58 49.99
CA THR A 704 58.50 -11.20 50.42
C THR A 704 59.81 -10.39 50.52
N LYS A 705 60.05 -9.47 49.56
CA LYS A 705 60.96 -8.34 49.74
C LYS A 705 60.70 -7.20 48.74
N ALA A 706 60.42 -6.02 49.25
CA ALA A 706 60.28 -4.81 48.45
C ALA A 706 61.65 -4.21 48.09
N PRO A 707 61.88 -3.75 46.85
CA PRO A 707 63.04 -2.93 46.50
C PRO A 707 62.90 -1.51 47.06
N ALA A 708 63.92 -1.01 47.75
CA ALA A 708 64.01 0.40 48.12
C ALA A 708 64.69 1.22 47.00
N ILE A 709 64.39 2.51 46.93
CA ILE A 709 64.96 3.46 45.94
C ILE A 709 66.33 3.97 46.43
N PRO A 710 67.36 3.98 45.56
CA PRO A 710 68.52 4.86 45.70
C PRO A 710 68.52 5.96 44.60
N GLU A 711 69.08 7.13 44.92
CA GLU A 711 69.30 8.21 43.96
C GLU A 711 70.60 8.08 43.15
N ALA A 712 70.69 8.91 42.09
CA ALA A 712 71.90 9.58 41.59
C ALA A 712 72.85 8.90 40.57
N LEU A 713 72.84 9.50 39.37
CA LEU A 713 73.98 9.90 38.51
C LEU A 713 74.56 8.97 37.41
N ALA A 714 74.90 9.67 36.30
CA ALA A 714 75.96 9.42 35.30
C ALA A 714 75.72 8.54 34.03
N ASP A 715 75.21 9.22 32.99
CA ASP A 715 75.93 9.48 31.71
C ASP A 715 75.69 8.61 30.44
N SER A 716 75.94 9.23 29.28
CA SER A 716 76.15 8.72 27.90
C SER A 716 74.97 8.30 26.99
N ALA A 717 74.39 9.33 26.34
CA ALA A 717 74.13 9.43 24.88
C ALA A 717 73.14 8.46 24.13
N PRO A 718 72.58 8.87 22.96
CA PRO A 718 71.35 8.27 22.40
C PRO A 718 71.52 7.32 21.20
N ARG A 719 70.47 6.56 20.89
CA ARG A 719 70.27 5.87 19.59
C ARG A 719 68.94 6.29 18.93
N LYS A 720 68.86 6.17 17.60
CA LYS A 720 67.90 6.89 16.74
C LYS A 720 66.53 6.22 16.57
N VAL A 721 65.54 7.06 16.26
CA VAL A 721 64.28 6.73 15.57
C VAL A 721 64.57 6.12 14.19
N MET A 722 63.74 5.17 13.75
CA MET A 722 63.42 4.91 12.34
C MET A 722 61.92 4.60 12.20
N GLU A 723 61.39 4.90 11.03
CA GLU A 723 59.96 4.90 10.65
C GLU A 723 59.84 4.23 9.25
N GLU A 724 58.63 4.22 8.66
CA GLU A 724 58.33 3.82 7.25
C GLU A 724 58.43 2.33 6.85
N PRO A 725 57.78 1.89 5.74
CA PRO A 725 56.59 2.46 5.06
C PRO A 725 55.51 1.40 4.66
N LEU A 726 54.40 1.90 4.11
CA LEU A 726 53.41 1.12 3.36
C LEU A 726 53.86 0.87 1.90
N PRO A 727 53.40 -0.22 1.24
CA PRO A 727 53.54 -0.41 -0.21
C PRO A 727 52.44 0.33 -1.00
N ALA A 728 52.64 0.43 -2.31
CA ALA A 728 51.69 0.96 -3.30
C ALA A 728 51.04 -0.16 -4.14
#